data_AF-A0A323TWN4-F1
#
_entry.id   AF-A0A323TWN4-F1
#
_cell.length_a   1.000
_cell.length_b   1.000
_cell.length_c   1.000
_cell.angle_alpha   90.00
_cell.angle_beta   90.00
_cell.angle_gamma   90.00
#
_symmetry.space_group_name_H-M   'P 1'
#
loop_
_entity.id
_entity.type
_entity.pdbx_description
1 polymer ?
#
loop_
_entity_poly.entity_id
_entity_poly.type
_entity_poly.pdbx_seq_one_letter_code
_entity_poly.pdbx_strand_id
1 'polypeptide(L)'
;MELLFEIGMEEIPARFLNQALEDLKNNFEKKLKNNRIKFSGVRTYGTPRRLVLVADEVAEIQEDLDELNIGPSRERAYKDGALTKAGEGFLKAHRIEEEQIEIIKNDKGEYIAFKRFSKGKPTETILPEILKALVLEETFQKSMRWSDKTIRFARPIEWFLALYGGKVLDFEIEGIKSSNKSKGHRFFGKEFEVSSVEDYLKKIRENNVIIDISERRKMIEEMISKSLLEDEKADVDEALLDEVTNLVEHPFAIVGNFSEEFLEVPQEVLIISMKVHQRYFPILNKKGKLLPKFIVIRNGIDFSENVKKGNEKVLSARLADARFFYYEDLKTPLDNNVEKLKTVVFQKDLGTIYNKVKRCEKIAEFLVGKLKYNYMKEDILRTVKLAKADLVSNMINEKEFTKLQGFMGENYALKAGEEIGVALGIKEHYYPRFQGDLLPSGIEGIIAGISDRVDTLVGCFGVGLIPTGSKDPFALRRTALGIVNIIINANLDISLKDLVKVSLDALEEDKVLKTDRAKVEADVLDFLKQRIINVFTDMKYRKDVILAVLDKDADNITTALEIVRVITEKLSKDKMQALLQAVKRVFNIMKGSKDVTIKEKLFKTDIEKTLFTESKKVEEEVEKAIKEKEYADYFEKLFTLVPTIDKYFETVIVMDEDKNVRDNRIGQLTYIMNLFGKVASLNKLD
;
A
#
# COMPACT_ATOMS: atom_id res chain seq x y z
N MET A 1 -25.14 19.36 -27.83
CA MET A 1 -26.37 18.88 -27.16
C MET A 1 -26.01 18.22 -25.85
N GLU A 2 -26.94 18.11 -24.90
CA GLU A 2 -26.73 17.32 -23.68
C GLU A 2 -27.09 15.85 -23.89
N LEU A 3 -26.37 14.96 -23.21
CA LEU A 3 -26.72 13.55 -23.07
C LEU A 3 -27.06 13.26 -21.60
N LEU A 4 -28.18 12.58 -21.37
CA LEU A 4 -28.54 12.00 -20.08
C LEU A 4 -28.65 10.49 -20.24
N PHE A 5 -27.92 9.73 -19.42
CA PHE A 5 -27.99 8.29 -19.37
C PHE A 5 -28.11 7.80 -17.93
N GLU A 6 -29.13 7.00 -17.62
CA GLU A 6 -29.32 6.35 -16.32
C GLU A 6 -29.44 4.84 -16.50
N ILE A 7 -28.70 4.10 -15.68
CA ILE A 7 -28.81 2.66 -15.49
C ILE A 7 -29.50 2.43 -14.16
N GLY A 8 -30.77 2.02 -14.18
CA GLY A 8 -31.53 1.67 -12.99
C GLY A 8 -31.44 0.19 -12.66
N MET A 9 -31.30 -0.14 -11.38
CA MET A 9 -31.00 -1.50 -10.94
C MET A 9 -31.53 -1.79 -9.52
N GLU A 10 -31.49 -3.07 -9.16
CA GLU A 10 -31.61 -3.52 -7.77
C GLU A 10 -30.40 -3.09 -6.92
N GLU A 11 -30.56 -3.07 -5.59
CA GLU A 11 -29.58 -2.48 -4.66
C GLU A 11 -28.19 -3.15 -4.73
N ILE A 12 -27.19 -2.38 -5.20
CA ILE A 12 -25.80 -2.80 -5.24
C ILE A 12 -25.11 -2.60 -3.88
N PRO A 13 -24.05 -3.35 -3.56
CA PRO A 13 -23.22 -3.08 -2.39
C PRO A 13 -22.63 -1.65 -2.44
N ALA A 14 -22.76 -0.89 -1.34
CA ALA A 14 -22.31 0.51 -1.23
C ALA A 14 -20.86 0.73 -1.69
N ARG A 15 -19.96 -0.20 -1.36
CA ARG A 15 -18.54 -0.17 -1.74
C ARG A 15 -18.27 -0.22 -3.25
N PHE A 16 -19.26 -0.56 -4.08
CA PHE A 16 -19.10 -0.63 -5.54
C PHE A 16 -19.46 0.68 -6.24
N LEU A 17 -20.23 1.55 -5.60
CA LEU A 17 -20.85 2.70 -6.26
C LEU A 17 -19.83 3.71 -6.80
N ASN A 18 -18.90 4.20 -5.96
CA ASN A 18 -17.94 5.23 -6.35
C ASN A 18 -17.05 4.78 -7.52
N GLN A 19 -16.53 3.55 -7.46
CA GLN A 19 -15.70 3.01 -8.53
C GLN A 19 -16.50 2.84 -9.83
N ALA A 20 -17.74 2.35 -9.74
CA ALA A 20 -18.59 2.18 -10.93
C ALA A 20 -18.91 3.52 -11.61
N LEU A 21 -19.11 4.60 -10.85
CA LEU A 21 -19.32 5.94 -11.41
C LEU A 21 -18.07 6.47 -12.11
N GLU A 22 -16.90 6.28 -11.48
CA GLU A 22 -15.61 6.69 -12.04
C GLU A 22 -15.28 5.89 -13.32
N ASP A 23 -15.51 4.58 -13.31
CA ASP A 23 -15.33 3.71 -14.47
C ASP A 23 -16.29 4.10 -15.60
N LEU A 24 -17.57 4.32 -15.29
CA LEU A 24 -18.58 4.74 -16.27
C LEU A 24 -18.18 6.06 -16.94
N LYS A 25 -17.72 7.04 -16.16
CA LYS A 25 -17.23 8.34 -16.67
C LYS A 25 -16.03 8.14 -17.59
N ASN A 26 -14.98 7.48 -17.10
CA ASN A 26 -13.72 7.33 -17.82
C ASN A 26 -13.90 6.53 -19.11
N ASN A 27 -14.70 5.46 -19.06
CA ASN A 27 -15.01 4.65 -20.24
C ASN A 27 -15.84 5.43 -21.26
N PHE A 28 -16.81 6.23 -20.83
CA PHE A 28 -17.63 7.05 -21.73
C PHE A 28 -16.77 8.12 -22.42
N GLU A 29 -15.95 8.87 -21.66
CA GLU A 29 -15.04 9.88 -22.21
C GLU A 29 -14.07 9.26 -23.23
N LYS A 30 -13.50 8.10 -22.91
CA LYS A 30 -12.62 7.37 -23.82
C LYS A 30 -13.34 6.96 -25.11
N LYS A 31 -14.59 6.49 -25.01
CA LYS A 31 -15.39 6.10 -26.18
C LYS A 31 -15.76 7.31 -27.04
N LEU A 32 -16.13 8.45 -26.47
CA LEU A 32 -16.37 9.67 -27.25
C LEU A 32 -15.10 10.14 -27.98
N LYS A 33 -13.95 10.17 -27.29
CA LYS A 33 -12.65 10.51 -27.89
C LYS A 33 -12.27 9.56 -29.04
N ASN A 34 -12.41 8.25 -28.83
CA ASN A 34 -12.13 7.24 -29.87
C ASN A 34 -13.08 7.37 -31.07
N ASN A 35 -14.31 7.81 -30.83
CA ASN A 35 -15.28 8.13 -31.86
C ASN A 35 -15.18 9.58 -32.35
N ARG A 36 -14.16 10.36 -31.97
CA ARG A 36 -13.98 11.77 -32.40
C ARG A 36 -15.24 12.64 -32.21
N ILE A 37 -15.97 12.40 -31.14
CA ILE A 37 -17.12 13.21 -30.77
C ILE A 37 -16.64 14.20 -29.72
N LYS A 38 -16.71 15.49 -30.02
CA LYS A 38 -16.38 16.57 -29.08
C LYS A 38 -17.43 16.66 -27.98
N PHE A 39 -17.00 17.03 -26.77
CA PHE A 39 -17.83 17.26 -25.59
C PHE A 39 -17.07 18.20 -24.64
N SER A 40 -17.78 18.93 -23.77
CA SER A 40 -17.15 19.87 -22.84
C SER A 40 -16.90 19.29 -21.45
N GLY A 41 -17.74 18.35 -21.00
CA GLY A 41 -17.59 17.70 -19.70
C GLY A 41 -18.51 16.50 -19.51
N VAL A 42 -18.15 15.65 -18.56
CA VAL A 42 -18.95 14.49 -18.13
C VAL A 42 -19.06 14.51 -16.60
N ARG A 43 -20.29 14.41 -16.12
CA ARG A 43 -20.66 14.36 -14.71
C ARG A 43 -21.38 13.05 -14.42
N THR A 44 -21.17 12.50 -13.24
CA THR A 44 -21.82 11.28 -12.80
C THR A 44 -22.48 11.45 -11.45
N TYR A 45 -23.64 10.84 -11.30
CA TYR A 45 -24.41 10.79 -10.05
C TYR A 45 -24.81 9.35 -9.78
N GLY A 46 -25.10 8.99 -8.52
CA GLY A 46 -25.47 7.61 -8.24
C GLY A 46 -26.03 7.37 -6.86
N THR A 47 -26.80 6.30 -6.75
CA THR A 47 -27.39 5.78 -5.51
C THR A 47 -27.21 4.25 -5.51
N PRO A 48 -27.55 3.53 -4.42
CA PRO A 48 -27.52 2.06 -4.44
C PRO A 48 -28.30 1.41 -5.59
N ARG A 49 -29.23 2.13 -6.22
CA ARG A 49 -30.15 1.60 -7.25
C ARG A 49 -29.99 2.25 -8.62
N ARG A 50 -29.01 3.15 -8.80
CA ARG A 50 -28.80 3.83 -10.09
C ARG A 50 -27.39 4.34 -10.29
N LEU A 51 -26.94 4.29 -11.54
CA LEU A 51 -25.79 5.03 -12.05
C LEU A 51 -26.30 6.04 -13.08
N VAL A 52 -25.87 7.29 -12.99
CA VAL A 52 -26.29 8.37 -13.89
C VAL A 52 -25.05 9.01 -14.48
N LEU A 53 -25.08 9.23 -15.79
CA LEU A 53 -24.09 9.96 -16.55
C LEU A 53 -24.76 11.11 -17.30
N VAL A 54 -24.20 12.30 -17.16
CA VAL A 54 -24.59 13.51 -17.88
C VAL A 54 -23.37 13.99 -18.65
N ALA A 55 -23.50 14.21 -19.95
CA ALA A 55 -22.44 14.79 -20.77
C ALA A 55 -22.91 16.09 -21.42
N ASP A 56 -22.09 17.12 -21.25
CA ASP A 56 -22.37 18.49 -21.66
C ASP A 56 -21.74 18.77 -23.04
N GLU A 57 -22.42 19.59 -23.85
CA GLU A 57 -21.98 20.03 -25.18
C GLU A 57 -21.48 18.92 -26.12
N VAL A 58 -22.09 17.73 -26.07
CA VAL A 58 -21.80 16.63 -26.98
C VAL A 58 -22.16 17.03 -28.41
N ALA A 59 -21.18 17.03 -29.31
CA ALA A 59 -21.30 17.45 -30.69
C ALA A 59 -22.33 16.61 -31.46
N GLU A 60 -23.10 17.27 -32.33
CA GLU A 60 -24.16 16.62 -33.13
C GLU A 60 -23.62 15.68 -34.21
N ILE A 61 -22.39 15.91 -34.64
CA ILE A 61 -21.73 15.16 -35.71
C ILE A 61 -20.32 14.80 -35.23
N GLN A 62 -19.94 13.53 -35.41
CA GLN A 62 -18.57 13.04 -35.25
C GLN A 62 -17.63 13.81 -36.20
N GLU A 63 -16.41 14.14 -35.77
CA GLU A 63 -15.48 14.82 -36.67
C GLU A 63 -15.10 13.94 -37.86
N ASP A 64 -15.04 14.59 -39.03
CA ASP A 64 -14.46 14.03 -40.24
C ASP A 64 -13.03 13.54 -39.96
N LEU A 65 -12.65 12.46 -40.63
CA LEU A 65 -11.32 11.88 -40.49
C LEU A 65 -10.62 11.86 -41.83
N ASP A 66 -9.52 12.61 -41.91
CA ASP A 66 -8.55 12.53 -42.97
C ASP A 66 -7.36 11.66 -42.53
N GLU A 67 -7.42 10.36 -42.83
CA GLU A 67 -6.33 9.42 -42.54
C GLU A 67 -5.36 9.35 -43.72
N LEU A 68 -4.12 9.82 -43.52
CA LEU A 68 -3.02 9.60 -44.46
C LEU A 68 -2.34 8.26 -44.15
N ASN A 69 -2.64 7.24 -44.95
CA ASN A 69 -2.03 5.92 -44.81
C ASN A 69 -0.78 5.86 -45.70
N ILE A 70 0.40 5.78 -45.08
CA ILE A 70 1.69 5.74 -45.77
C ILE A 70 2.08 4.29 -46.00
N GLY A 71 2.33 3.95 -47.27
CA GLY A 71 2.76 2.63 -47.71
C GLY A 71 4.29 2.53 -47.87
N PRO A 72 4.78 1.52 -48.60
CA PRO A 72 6.20 1.35 -48.91
C PRO A 72 6.77 2.54 -49.72
N SER A 73 8.11 2.65 -49.78
CA SER A 73 8.76 3.67 -50.61
C SER A 73 8.37 3.50 -52.09
N ARG A 74 8.38 4.60 -52.85
CA ARG A 74 8.00 4.61 -54.27
C ARG A 74 8.75 3.54 -55.07
N GLU A 75 10.07 3.42 -54.86
CA GLU A 75 10.93 2.43 -55.53
C GLU A 75 10.59 0.98 -55.16
N ARG A 76 10.01 0.76 -53.97
CA ARG A 76 9.53 -0.58 -53.56
C ARG A 76 8.12 -0.84 -54.06
N ALA A 77 7.27 0.18 -54.16
CA ALA A 77 5.91 0.06 -54.64
C ALA A 77 5.83 -0.12 -56.17
N TYR A 78 6.73 0.54 -56.91
CA TYR A 78 6.78 0.56 -58.36
C TYR A 78 8.14 0.13 -58.89
N LYS A 79 8.16 -0.70 -59.92
CA LYS A 79 9.36 -1.07 -60.68
C LYS A 79 9.05 -1.00 -62.17
N ASP A 80 9.87 -0.28 -62.94
CA ASP A 80 9.71 -0.08 -64.39
C ASP A 80 8.31 0.44 -64.79
N GLY A 81 7.68 1.22 -63.91
CA GLY A 81 6.33 1.77 -64.12
C GLY A 81 5.18 0.81 -63.80
N ALA A 82 5.45 -0.41 -63.33
CA ALA A 82 4.44 -1.37 -62.89
C ALA A 82 4.45 -1.57 -61.37
N LEU A 83 3.28 -1.87 -60.79
CA LEU A 83 3.16 -2.23 -59.38
C LEU A 83 3.95 -3.50 -59.06
N THR A 84 4.68 -3.46 -57.95
CA THR A 84 5.31 -4.67 -57.39
C THR A 84 4.34 -5.35 -56.42
N LYS A 85 4.68 -6.57 -55.97
CA LYS A 85 3.94 -7.27 -54.89
C LYS A 85 3.76 -6.43 -53.62
N ALA A 86 4.69 -5.52 -53.32
CA ALA A 86 4.59 -4.64 -52.17
C ALA A 86 3.55 -3.52 -52.38
N GLY A 87 3.46 -2.98 -53.61
CA GLY A 87 2.42 -2.02 -54.00
C GLY A 87 1.03 -2.67 -54.08
N GLU A 88 0.93 -3.83 -54.73
CA GLU A 88 -0.31 -4.63 -54.80
C GLU A 88 -0.82 -5.02 -53.40
N GLY A 89 0.10 -5.43 -52.51
CA GLY A 89 -0.24 -5.76 -51.13
C GLY A 89 -0.80 -4.56 -50.36
N PHE A 90 -0.26 -3.37 -50.59
CA PHE A 90 -0.74 -2.13 -49.97
C PHE A 90 -2.15 -1.75 -50.46
N LEU A 91 -2.37 -1.81 -51.78
CA LEU A 91 -3.68 -1.59 -52.41
C LEU A 91 -4.74 -2.55 -51.86
N LYS A 92 -4.41 -3.85 -51.82
CA LYS A 92 -5.32 -4.90 -51.33
C LYS A 92 -5.62 -4.77 -49.85
N ALA A 93 -4.62 -4.41 -49.02
CA ALA A 93 -4.81 -4.21 -47.59
C ALA A 93 -5.80 -3.07 -47.28
N HIS A 94 -5.81 -2.03 -48.11
CA HIS A 94 -6.64 -0.84 -47.91
C HIS A 94 -7.88 -0.78 -48.81
N ARG A 95 -8.04 -1.76 -49.71
CA ARG A 95 -9.16 -1.89 -50.66
C ARG A 95 -9.34 -0.65 -51.54
N ILE A 96 -8.24 -0.18 -52.12
CA ILE A 96 -8.18 0.98 -53.01
C ILE A 96 -7.57 0.58 -54.35
N GLU A 97 -7.84 1.37 -55.39
CA GLU A 97 -7.27 1.21 -56.73
C GLU A 97 -5.99 2.06 -56.90
N GLU A 98 -5.15 1.75 -57.90
CA GLU A 98 -3.86 2.41 -58.14
C GLU A 98 -4.00 3.92 -58.33
N GLU A 99 -5.10 4.37 -58.95
CA GLU A 99 -5.38 5.77 -59.23
C GLU A 99 -5.62 6.61 -57.96
N GLN A 100 -5.83 5.95 -56.81
CA GLN A 100 -6.07 6.60 -55.53
C GLN A 100 -4.77 6.80 -54.73
N ILE A 101 -3.62 6.37 -55.26
CA ILE A 101 -2.31 6.54 -54.64
C ILE A 101 -1.75 7.94 -54.96
N GLU A 102 -1.32 8.65 -53.92
CA GLU A 102 -0.50 9.86 -54.01
C GLU A 102 0.94 9.53 -53.63
N ILE A 103 1.91 10.23 -54.22
CA ILE A 103 3.31 10.16 -53.80
C ILE A 103 3.60 11.31 -52.84
N ILE A 104 3.99 10.98 -51.62
CA ILE A 104 4.39 11.95 -50.60
C ILE A 104 5.90 11.92 -50.41
N LYS A 105 6.49 13.10 -50.14
CA LYS A 105 7.91 13.26 -49.89
C LYS A 105 8.13 13.63 -48.43
N ASN A 106 8.96 12.86 -47.73
CA ASN A 106 9.40 13.16 -46.37
C ASN A 106 10.94 13.13 -46.28
N ASP A 107 11.50 13.43 -45.11
CA ASP A 107 12.95 13.49 -44.88
C ASP A 107 13.70 12.18 -45.19
N LYS A 108 12.96 11.07 -45.40
CA LYS A 108 13.48 9.73 -45.67
C LYS A 108 13.20 9.24 -47.10
N GLY A 109 12.67 10.09 -47.98
CA GLY A 109 12.45 9.78 -49.41
C GLY A 109 10.99 9.90 -49.87
N GLU A 110 10.70 9.32 -51.05
CA GLU A 110 9.36 9.28 -51.66
C GLU A 110 8.62 7.98 -51.28
N TYR A 111 7.37 8.11 -50.84
CA TYR A 111 6.52 6.99 -50.42
C TYR A 111 5.18 7.05 -51.12
N ILE A 112 4.58 5.89 -51.39
CA ILE A 112 3.17 5.83 -51.78
C ILE A 112 2.31 6.06 -50.56
N ALA A 113 1.23 6.80 -50.70
CA ALA A 113 0.24 7.00 -49.64
C ALA A 113 -1.14 7.12 -50.26
N PHE A 114 -2.19 6.98 -49.46
CA PHE A 114 -3.52 7.41 -49.86
C PHE A 114 -4.21 8.09 -48.69
N LYS A 115 -5.10 9.02 -49.02
CA LYS A 115 -5.94 9.70 -48.05
C LYS A 115 -7.28 9.00 -47.99
N ARG A 116 -7.66 8.53 -46.80
CA ARG A 116 -8.98 8.00 -46.53
C ARG A 116 -9.79 9.07 -45.81
N PHE A 117 -10.66 9.74 -46.55
CA PHE A 117 -11.66 10.60 -45.95
C PHE A 117 -12.83 9.74 -45.44
N SER A 118 -13.08 9.77 -44.13
CA SER A 118 -14.28 9.21 -43.54
C SER A 118 -15.15 10.34 -43.02
N LYS A 119 -16.25 10.60 -43.72
CA LYS A 119 -17.23 11.60 -43.31
C LYS A 119 -17.83 11.23 -41.95
N GLY A 120 -17.90 12.22 -41.06
CA GLY A 120 -18.56 12.16 -39.78
C GLY A 120 -20.00 11.70 -39.89
N LYS A 121 -20.43 10.89 -38.93
CA LYS A 121 -21.83 10.45 -38.82
C LYS A 121 -22.57 11.27 -37.75
N PRO A 122 -23.90 11.39 -37.83
CA PRO A 122 -24.69 11.98 -36.76
C PRO A 122 -24.46 11.21 -35.45
N THR A 123 -24.12 11.93 -34.40
CA THR A 123 -23.77 11.36 -33.09
C THR A 123 -24.90 10.52 -32.50
N GLU A 124 -26.16 10.89 -32.77
CA GLU A 124 -27.36 10.13 -32.38
C GLU A 124 -27.37 8.68 -32.89
N THR A 125 -26.67 8.40 -34.01
CA THR A 125 -26.57 7.05 -34.59
C THR A 125 -25.44 6.21 -33.96
N ILE A 126 -24.48 6.85 -33.30
CA ILE A 126 -23.30 6.21 -32.70
C ILE A 126 -23.53 5.95 -31.21
N LEU A 127 -24.19 6.88 -30.52
CA LEU A 127 -24.42 6.83 -29.08
C LEU A 127 -25.10 5.53 -28.59
N PRO A 128 -26.14 4.97 -29.25
CA PRO A 128 -26.75 3.72 -28.80
C PRO A 128 -25.75 2.57 -28.60
N GLU A 129 -24.81 2.40 -29.54
CA GLU A 129 -23.78 1.35 -29.45
C GLU A 129 -22.72 1.66 -28.38
N ILE A 130 -22.38 2.95 -28.20
CA ILE A 130 -21.49 3.39 -27.11
C ILE A 130 -22.12 3.06 -25.75
N LEU A 131 -23.41 3.39 -25.55
CA LEU A 131 -24.12 3.16 -24.30
C LEU A 131 -24.26 1.67 -24.00
N LYS A 132 -24.61 0.84 -24.99
CA LYS A 132 -24.60 -0.63 -24.83
C LYS A 132 -23.25 -1.15 -24.39
N ALA A 133 -22.18 -0.72 -25.06
CA ALA A 133 -20.83 -1.18 -24.75
C ALA A 133 -20.42 -0.78 -23.33
N LEU A 134 -20.80 0.40 -22.84
CA LEU A 134 -20.51 0.81 -21.47
C LEU A 134 -21.13 -0.12 -20.43
N VAL A 135 -22.42 -0.43 -20.57
CA VAL A 135 -23.12 -1.33 -19.65
C VAL A 135 -22.46 -2.72 -19.62
N LEU A 136 -22.00 -3.21 -20.77
CA LEU A 136 -21.39 -4.55 -20.90
C LEU A 136 -19.93 -4.59 -20.43
N GLU A 137 -19.23 -3.45 -20.45
CA GLU A 137 -17.84 -3.31 -20.02
C GLU A 137 -17.71 -2.98 -18.53
N GLU A 138 -18.78 -2.59 -17.86
CA GLU A 138 -18.77 -2.34 -16.41
C GLU A 138 -18.30 -3.57 -15.63
N THR A 139 -17.24 -3.38 -14.82
CA THR A 139 -16.65 -4.46 -14.04
C THR A 139 -16.85 -4.24 -12.55
N PHE A 140 -17.25 -5.32 -11.87
CA PHE A 140 -17.43 -5.30 -10.43
C PHE A 140 -16.58 -6.40 -9.79
N GLN A 141 -16.13 -6.16 -8.56
CA GLN A 141 -15.40 -7.18 -7.78
C GLN A 141 -16.18 -8.50 -7.67
N LYS A 142 -17.52 -8.40 -7.66
CA LYS A 142 -18.42 -9.55 -7.74
C LYS A 142 -19.62 -9.20 -8.61
N SER A 143 -19.75 -9.91 -9.73
CA SER A 143 -20.90 -9.82 -10.64
C SER A 143 -21.76 -11.08 -10.56
N MET A 144 -23.02 -10.99 -11.00
CA MET A 144 -23.93 -12.11 -11.12
C MET A 144 -24.60 -12.14 -12.50
N ARG A 145 -25.19 -13.28 -12.83
CA ARG A 145 -26.17 -13.46 -13.91
C ARG A 145 -27.54 -13.66 -13.27
N TRP A 146 -28.62 -13.32 -13.97
CA TRP A 146 -29.97 -13.48 -13.44
C TRP A 146 -30.92 -13.98 -14.52
N SER A 147 -31.89 -14.79 -14.11
CA SER A 147 -32.82 -15.48 -15.01
C SER A 147 -32.05 -16.30 -16.09
N ASP A 148 -32.54 -16.23 -17.30
CA ASP A 148 -32.01 -16.74 -18.57
C ASP A 148 -31.03 -15.77 -19.26
N LYS A 149 -30.74 -14.60 -18.67
CA LYS A 149 -29.89 -13.57 -19.26
C LYS A 149 -28.40 -13.89 -19.12
N THR A 150 -27.61 -13.51 -20.13
CA THR A 150 -26.18 -13.82 -20.17
C THR A 150 -25.29 -12.73 -19.58
N ILE A 151 -25.81 -11.49 -19.54
CA ILE A 151 -25.15 -10.31 -18.99
C ILE A 151 -24.68 -10.52 -17.55
N ARG A 152 -23.47 -10.02 -17.26
CA ARG A 152 -22.92 -9.97 -15.91
C ARG A 152 -22.97 -8.53 -15.42
N PHE A 153 -23.62 -8.30 -14.29
CA PHE A 153 -23.69 -6.98 -13.66
C PHE A 153 -23.67 -7.13 -12.13
N ALA A 154 -23.51 -6.03 -11.39
CA ALA A 154 -23.51 -6.07 -9.93
C ALA A 154 -24.84 -6.60 -9.37
N ARG A 155 -25.95 -6.22 -9.99
CA ARG A 155 -27.33 -6.57 -9.66
C ARG A 155 -28.21 -6.54 -10.92
N PRO A 156 -29.41 -7.15 -10.89
CA PRO A 156 -30.36 -7.03 -12.00
C PRO A 156 -30.61 -5.57 -12.39
N ILE A 157 -30.47 -5.31 -13.69
CA ILE A 157 -30.85 -4.03 -14.30
C ILE A 157 -32.36 -4.04 -14.51
N GLU A 158 -33.01 -2.91 -14.22
CA GLU A 158 -34.46 -2.75 -14.17
C GLU A 158 -34.98 -1.74 -15.21
N TRP A 159 -34.22 -0.69 -15.54
CA TRP A 159 -34.59 0.26 -16.60
C TRP A 159 -33.37 0.99 -17.17
N PHE A 160 -33.52 1.53 -18.38
CA PHE A 160 -32.61 2.51 -18.96
C PHE A 160 -33.37 3.80 -19.31
N LEU A 161 -32.83 4.93 -18.87
CA LEU A 161 -33.20 6.23 -19.40
C LEU A 161 -32.05 6.73 -20.27
N ALA A 162 -32.31 7.11 -21.51
CA ALA A 162 -31.29 7.61 -22.41
C ALA A 162 -31.83 8.71 -23.33
N LEU A 163 -31.41 9.96 -23.10
CA LEU A 163 -31.84 11.13 -23.87
C LEU A 163 -30.63 11.86 -24.45
N TYR A 164 -30.69 12.18 -25.74
CA TYR A 164 -29.72 13.05 -26.42
C TYR A 164 -30.46 14.21 -27.09
N GLY A 165 -30.14 15.44 -26.68
CA GLY A 165 -30.87 16.62 -27.16
C GLY A 165 -32.39 16.55 -26.92
N GLY A 166 -32.82 15.89 -25.83
CA GLY A 166 -34.23 15.66 -25.50
C GLY A 166 -34.92 14.52 -26.24
N LYS A 167 -34.23 13.81 -27.15
CA LYS A 167 -34.77 12.65 -27.87
C LYS A 167 -34.29 11.34 -27.26
N VAL A 168 -35.17 10.34 -27.22
CA VAL A 168 -34.81 8.99 -26.76
C VAL A 168 -33.82 8.35 -27.72
N LEU A 169 -32.70 7.86 -27.17
CA LEU A 169 -31.75 7.03 -27.91
C LEU A 169 -32.23 5.57 -27.86
N ASP A 170 -32.71 5.04 -28.99
CA ASP A 170 -33.25 3.67 -29.04
C ASP A 170 -32.14 2.61 -28.96
N PHE A 171 -32.14 1.84 -27.89
CA PHE A 171 -31.36 0.62 -27.76
C PHE A 171 -32.03 -0.37 -26.81
N GLU A 172 -31.58 -1.61 -26.89
CA GLU A 172 -32.03 -2.69 -26.02
C GLU A 172 -30.83 -3.52 -25.54
N ILE A 173 -30.88 -3.97 -24.29
CA ILE A 173 -29.96 -4.95 -23.72
C ILE A 173 -30.79 -6.02 -23.01
N GLU A 174 -30.72 -7.27 -23.50
CA GLU A 174 -31.35 -8.43 -22.86
C GLU A 174 -32.83 -8.20 -22.49
N GLY A 175 -33.62 -7.68 -23.45
CA GLY A 175 -35.05 -7.40 -23.28
C GLY A 175 -35.40 -6.08 -22.60
N ILE A 176 -34.42 -5.28 -22.16
CA ILE A 176 -34.65 -4.00 -21.49
C ILE A 176 -34.39 -2.87 -22.50
N LYS A 177 -35.48 -2.22 -22.92
CA LYS A 177 -35.44 -1.10 -23.87
C LYS A 177 -35.18 0.23 -23.17
N SER A 178 -34.39 1.10 -23.80
CA SER A 178 -34.21 2.49 -23.36
C SER A 178 -35.49 3.31 -23.53
N SER A 179 -35.67 4.30 -22.66
CA SER A 179 -36.85 5.17 -22.65
C SER A 179 -36.51 6.58 -22.14
N ASN A 180 -37.53 7.43 -22.01
CA ASN A 180 -37.47 8.71 -21.31
C ASN A 180 -37.97 8.61 -19.85
N LYS A 181 -38.08 7.40 -19.28
CA LYS A 181 -38.69 7.17 -17.96
C LYS A 181 -37.64 6.81 -16.90
N SER A 182 -37.81 7.37 -15.72
CA SER A 182 -37.03 7.07 -14.53
C SER A 182 -37.94 6.74 -13.35
N LYS A 183 -37.37 6.18 -12.28
CA LYS A 183 -38.10 5.79 -11.06
C LYS A 183 -37.55 6.54 -9.85
N GLY A 184 -38.46 7.09 -9.04
CA GLY A 184 -38.15 7.71 -7.75
C GLY A 184 -37.69 6.73 -6.67
N HIS A 185 -37.71 7.20 -5.43
CA HIS A 185 -37.42 6.37 -4.26
C HIS A 185 -38.37 5.18 -4.19
N ARG A 186 -37.86 3.98 -3.85
CA ARG A 186 -38.65 2.72 -3.86
C ARG A 186 -40.00 2.82 -3.15
N PHE A 187 -40.02 3.45 -1.97
CA PHE A 187 -41.21 3.57 -1.13
C PHE A 187 -41.84 4.96 -1.10
N PHE A 188 -41.11 5.99 -1.54
CA PHE A 188 -41.51 7.40 -1.37
C PHE A 188 -41.55 8.17 -2.69
N GLY A 189 -41.36 7.49 -3.82
CA GLY A 189 -41.41 8.09 -5.15
C GLY A 189 -42.30 7.29 -6.09
N LYS A 190 -42.39 7.78 -7.32
CA LYS A 190 -43.13 7.13 -8.41
C LYS A 190 -42.27 7.12 -9.68
N GLU A 191 -42.74 6.41 -10.70
CA GLU A 191 -42.19 6.54 -12.05
C GLU A 191 -42.53 7.93 -12.62
N PHE A 192 -41.60 8.51 -13.39
CA PHE A 192 -41.79 9.81 -14.04
C PHE A 192 -41.09 9.87 -15.39
N GLU A 193 -41.63 10.69 -16.29
CA GLU A 193 -41.04 10.96 -17.60
C GLU A 193 -40.13 12.18 -17.56
N VAL A 194 -39.13 12.19 -18.45
CA VAL A 194 -38.05 13.17 -18.48
C VAL A 194 -37.92 13.74 -19.89
N SER A 195 -37.79 15.06 -20.01
CA SER A 195 -37.59 15.73 -21.30
C SER A 195 -36.21 16.36 -21.49
N SER A 196 -35.46 16.63 -20.41
CA SER A 196 -34.12 17.22 -20.43
C SER A 196 -33.32 16.85 -19.17
N VAL A 197 -32.02 17.20 -19.14
CA VAL A 197 -31.18 17.04 -17.94
C VAL A 197 -31.74 17.87 -16.79
N GLU A 198 -32.11 19.12 -17.02
CA GLU A 198 -32.69 19.99 -16.00
C GLU A 198 -34.00 19.43 -15.42
N ASP A 199 -34.87 18.92 -16.30
CA ASP A 199 -36.13 18.28 -15.90
C ASP A 199 -35.88 17.00 -15.07
N TYR A 200 -34.86 16.21 -15.43
CA TYR A 200 -34.44 15.05 -14.65
C TYR A 200 -33.99 15.45 -13.24
N LEU A 201 -33.05 16.39 -13.13
CA LEU A 201 -32.49 16.84 -11.85
C LEU A 201 -33.56 17.42 -10.93
N LYS A 202 -34.57 18.09 -11.48
CA LYS A 202 -35.74 18.57 -10.74
C LYS A 202 -36.64 17.40 -10.29
N LYS A 203 -37.11 16.58 -11.23
CA LYS A 203 -38.10 15.52 -10.95
C LYS A 203 -37.55 14.41 -10.06
N ILE A 204 -36.28 14.05 -10.18
CA ILE A 204 -35.68 13.01 -9.35
C ILE A 204 -35.68 13.43 -7.87
N ARG A 205 -35.44 14.72 -7.60
CA ARG A 205 -35.50 15.31 -6.26
C ARG A 205 -36.94 15.38 -5.74
N GLU A 206 -37.90 15.80 -6.56
CA GLU A 206 -39.34 15.78 -6.23
C GLU A 206 -39.85 14.36 -5.92
N ASN A 207 -39.19 13.34 -6.48
CA ASN A 207 -39.47 11.93 -6.22
C ASN A 207 -38.55 11.32 -5.14
N ASN A 208 -38.04 12.16 -4.24
CA ASN A 208 -37.35 11.80 -3.01
C ASN A 208 -36.04 11.03 -3.20
N VAL A 209 -35.24 11.39 -4.21
CA VAL A 209 -33.92 10.80 -4.43
C VAL A 209 -32.87 11.90 -4.54
N ILE A 210 -31.86 11.84 -3.67
CA ILE A 210 -30.71 12.75 -3.68
C ILE A 210 -29.57 12.05 -4.41
N ILE A 211 -29.44 12.26 -5.73
CA ILE A 211 -28.49 11.50 -6.57
C ILE A 211 -27.02 11.93 -6.41
N ASP A 212 -26.78 13.17 -5.95
CA ASP A 212 -25.43 13.68 -5.70
C ASP A 212 -24.90 13.13 -4.37
N ILE A 213 -23.81 12.37 -4.44
CA ILE A 213 -23.17 11.73 -3.28
C ILE A 213 -22.63 12.77 -2.31
N SER A 214 -22.04 13.87 -2.82
CA SER A 214 -21.49 14.93 -1.98
C SER A 214 -22.60 15.71 -1.25
N GLU A 215 -23.73 15.95 -1.93
CA GLU A 215 -24.90 16.54 -1.29
C GLU A 215 -25.46 15.59 -0.21
N ARG A 216 -25.66 14.32 -0.55
CA ARG A 216 -26.22 13.33 0.37
C ARG A 216 -25.34 13.15 1.61
N ARG A 217 -24.01 13.16 1.43
CA ARG A 217 -23.05 13.08 2.53
C ARG A 217 -23.19 14.28 3.47
N LYS A 218 -23.22 15.50 2.94
CA LYS A 218 -23.43 16.73 3.73
C LYS A 218 -24.74 16.69 4.51
N MET A 219 -25.82 16.23 3.87
CA MET A 219 -27.11 16.06 4.55
C MET A 219 -27.00 15.12 5.76
N ILE A 220 -26.29 13.99 5.61
CA ILE A 220 -26.07 13.04 6.72
C ILE A 220 -25.26 13.69 7.84
N GLU A 221 -24.15 14.36 7.52
CA GLU A 221 -23.30 15.06 8.50
C GLU A 221 -24.09 16.11 9.29
N GLU A 222 -24.90 16.91 8.61
CA GLU A 222 -25.78 17.89 9.24
C GLU A 222 -26.85 17.24 10.13
N MET A 223 -27.49 16.16 9.65
CA MET A 223 -28.50 15.45 10.41
C MET A 223 -27.92 14.79 11.67
N ILE A 224 -26.73 14.19 11.57
CA ILE A 224 -25.99 13.67 12.73
C ILE A 224 -25.73 14.80 13.72
N SER A 225 -25.16 15.92 13.26
CA SER A 225 -24.82 17.06 14.12
C SER A 225 -26.06 17.64 14.82
N LYS A 226 -27.18 17.77 14.11
CA LYS A 226 -28.46 18.25 14.66
C LYS A 226 -29.14 17.27 15.62
N SER A 227 -28.74 15.99 15.59
CA SER A 227 -29.32 14.94 16.46
C SER A 227 -28.63 14.84 17.83
N LEU A 228 -27.52 15.55 18.03
CA LEU A 228 -26.70 15.49 19.24
C LEU A 228 -27.06 16.63 20.21
N LEU A 229 -27.01 16.35 21.51
CA LEU A 229 -27.04 17.37 22.57
C LEU A 229 -25.67 18.04 22.73
N GLU A 230 -25.61 19.15 23.49
CA GLU A 230 -24.39 19.95 23.69
C GLU A 230 -23.22 19.16 24.32
N ASP A 231 -23.52 18.09 25.06
CA ASP A 231 -22.55 17.22 25.73
C ASP A 231 -22.30 15.87 25.04
N GLU A 232 -22.85 15.71 23.85
CA GLU A 232 -22.76 14.50 23.05
C GLU A 232 -21.87 14.70 21.83
N LYS A 233 -21.22 13.62 21.41
CA LYS A 233 -20.42 13.56 20.18
C LYS A 233 -20.65 12.23 19.50
N ALA A 234 -21.04 12.25 18.23
CA ALA A 234 -21.05 11.04 17.41
C ALA A 234 -19.63 10.58 17.09
N ASP A 235 -19.36 9.29 17.25
CA ASP A 235 -18.13 8.65 16.78
C ASP A 235 -18.24 8.35 15.27
N VAL A 236 -18.00 9.39 14.47
CA VAL A 236 -18.08 9.35 13.01
C VAL A 236 -16.74 8.90 12.43
N ASP A 237 -16.73 7.68 11.90
CA ASP A 237 -15.65 7.16 11.07
C ASP A 237 -15.91 7.52 9.60
N GLU A 238 -14.90 8.05 8.91
CA GLU A 238 -15.02 8.53 7.53
C GLU A 238 -15.44 7.44 6.55
N ALA A 239 -14.87 6.23 6.68
CA ALA A 239 -15.18 5.12 5.80
C ALA A 239 -16.61 4.60 6.04
N LEU A 240 -17.07 4.59 7.30
CA LEU A 240 -18.46 4.27 7.63
C LEU A 240 -19.42 5.32 7.05
N LEU A 241 -19.08 6.62 7.16
CA LEU A 241 -19.91 7.68 6.60
C LEU A 241 -20.04 7.59 5.07
N ASP A 242 -18.95 7.27 4.38
CA ASP A 242 -18.98 6.97 2.94
C ASP A 242 -19.85 5.74 2.62
N GLU A 243 -19.71 4.65 3.40
CA GLU A 243 -20.54 3.46 3.22
C GLU A 243 -22.02 3.78 3.40
N VAL A 244 -22.39 4.47 4.48
CA VAL A 244 -23.78 4.84 4.80
C VAL A 244 -24.36 5.79 3.76
N THR A 245 -23.59 6.77 3.29
CA THR A 245 -23.99 7.66 2.18
C THR A 245 -24.38 6.85 0.95
N ASN A 246 -23.61 5.81 0.65
CA ASN A 246 -23.82 4.93 -0.50
C ASN A 246 -24.80 3.78 -0.23
N LEU A 247 -25.43 3.71 0.94
CA LEU A 247 -26.51 2.76 1.28
C LEU A 247 -27.91 3.34 1.11
N VAL A 248 -28.05 4.65 1.00
CA VAL A 248 -29.35 5.33 0.98
C VAL A 248 -29.53 6.20 -0.26
N GLU A 249 -30.77 6.35 -0.73
CA GLU A 249 -31.17 7.30 -1.78
C GLU A 249 -31.64 8.64 -1.19
N HIS A 250 -32.26 8.59 0.00
CA HIS A 250 -32.66 9.77 0.76
C HIS A 250 -32.38 9.52 2.26
N PRO A 251 -31.44 10.24 2.88
CA PRO A 251 -31.08 10.00 4.27
C PRO A 251 -32.09 10.62 5.24
N PHE A 252 -32.33 9.95 6.36
CA PHE A 252 -32.92 10.56 7.56
C PHE A 252 -32.26 9.95 8.81
N ALA A 253 -31.76 10.78 9.72
CA ALA A 253 -31.13 10.32 10.95
C ALA A 253 -32.17 10.01 12.05
N ILE A 254 -32.00 8.89 12.73
CA ILE A 254 -32.79 8.49 13.88
C ILE A 254 -31.87 8.17 15.05
N VAL A 255 -32.12 8.79 16.19
CA VAL A 255 -31.46 8.44 17.46
C VAL A 255 -32.20 7.27 18.11
N GLY A 256 -31.49 6.16 18.29
CA GLY A 256 -31.92 4.99 19.03
C GLY A 256 -31.19 4.85 20.37
N ASN A 257 -31.74 4.04 21.26
CA ASN A 257 -31.16 3.72 22.57
C ASN A 257 -30.99 2.21 22.75
N PHE A 258 -30.11 1.82 23.66
CA PHE A 258 -29.98 0.44 24.13
C PHE A 258 -29.87 0.40 25.65
N SER A 259 -29.95 -0.79 26.27
CA SER A 259 -29.86 -0.92 27.72
C SER A 259 -28.48 -0.51 28.26
N GLU A 260 -28.45 0.28 29.33
CA GLU A 260 -27.20 0.68 30.02
C GLU A 260 -26.41 -0.52 30.55
N GLU A 261 -27.08 -1.66 30.79
CA GLU A 261 -26.44 -2.91 31.21
C GLU A 261 -25.35 -3.38 30.25
N PHE A 262 -25.43 -3.03 28.95
CA PHE A 262 -24.39 -3.39 27.99
C PHE A 262 -23.08 -2.64 28.22
N LEU A 263 -23.09 -1.49 28.89
CA LEU A 263 -21.91 -0.64 29.12
C LEU A 263 -20.87 -1.27 30.08
N GLU A 264 -21.17 -2.43 30.66
CA GLU A 264 -20.19 -3.22 31.44
C GLU A 264 -19.21 -4.01 30.56
N VAL A 265 -19.58 -4.24 29.29
CA VAL A 265 -18.69 -4.79 28.27
C VAL A 265 -17.76 -3.67 27.78
N PRO A 266 -16.48 -3.95 27.46
CA PRO A 266 -15.57 -2.95 26.92
C PRO A 266 -16.20 -2.19 25.74
N GLN A 267 -16.14 -0.85 25.80
CA GLN A 267 -16.85 -0.01 24.84
C GLN A 267 -16.41 -0.26 23.38
N GLU A 268 -15.17 -0.67 23.16
CA GLU A 268 -14.61 -1.00 21.85
C GLU A 268 -15.37 -2.18 21.20
N VAL A 269 -15.82 -3.15 22.01
CA VAL A 269 -16.66 -4.27 21.56
C VAL A 269 -18.03 -3.77 21.12
N LEU A 270 -18.62 -2.85 21.88
CA LEU A 270 -19.94 -2.28 21.58
C LEU A 270 -19.87 -1.38 20.33
N ILE A 271 -18.85 -0.53 20.25
CA ILE A 271 -18.57 0.37 19.13
C ILE A 271 -18.39 -0.42 17.84
N ILE A 272 -17.57 -1.49 17.85
CA ILE A 272 -17.35 -2.27 16.63
C ILE A 272 -18.62 -3.00 16.19
N SER A 273 -19.44 -3.48 17.14
CA SER A 273 -20.73 -4.10 16.85
C SER A 273 -21.68 -3.13 16.15
N MET A 274 -21.76 -1.89 16.66
CA MET A 274 -22.56 -0.82 16.05
C MET A 274 -22.04 -0.42 14.66
N LYS A 275 -20.75 -0.13 14.54
CA LYS A 275 -20.16 0.38 13.30
C LYS A 275 -20.12 -0.67 12.19
N VAL A 276 -19.56 -1.84 12.45
CA VAL A 276 -19.27 -2.84 11.40
C VAL A 276 -20.51 -3.66 11.06
N HIS A 277 -21.30 -4.08 12.05
CA HIS A 277 -22.41 -5.01 11.80
C HIS A 277 -23.69 -4.27 11.43
N GLN A 278 -23.93 -3.12 12.05
CA GLN A 278 -25.19 -2.39 11.92
C GLN A 278 -25.09 -1.04 11.20
N ARG A 279 -23.87 -0.53 10.95
CA ARG A 279 -23.61 0.76 10.29
C ARG A 279 -24.25 1.92 11.06
N TYR A 280 -24.19 1.83 12.38
CA TYR A 280 -24.65 2.87 13.29
C TYR A 280 -23.46 3.74 13.72
N PHE A 281 -23.75 5.01 14.02
CA PHE A 281 -22.79 5.93 14.63
C PHE A 281 -23.02 5.93 16.15
N PRO A 282 -22.08 5.40 16.95
CA PRO A 282 -22.18 5.45 18.41
C PRO A 282 -22.15 6.89 18.91
N ILE A 283 -22.86 7.18 19.99
CA ILE A 283 -22.79 8.49 20.65
C ILE A 283 -21.92 8.37 21.91
N LEU A 284 -20.93 9.26 22.01
CA LEU A 284 -20.02 9.39 23.15
C LEU A 284 -20.36 10.67 23.93
N ASN A 285 -19.97 10.74 25.20
CA ASN A 285 -19.96 12.00 25.94
C ASN A 285 -18.69 12.83 25.66
N LYS A 286 -18.61 14.05 26.22
CA LYS A 286 -17.41 14.93 26.11
C LYS A 286 -16.09 14.29 26.56
N LYS A 287 -16.12 13.25 27.40
CA LYS A 287 -14.94 12.51 27.89
C LYS A 287 -14.58 11.29 27.02
N GLY A 288 -15.31 11.06 25.93
CA GLY A 288 -15.09 9.92 25.03
C GLY A 288 -15.65 8.59 25.56
N LYS A 289 -16.48 8.59 26.60
CA LYS A 289 -17.15 7.38 27.09
C LYS A 289 -18.44 7.15 26.30
N LEU A 290 -18.66 5.91 25.88
CA LEU A 290 -19.89 5.50 25.19
C LEU A 290 -21.15 5.75 26.03
N LEU A 291 -22.15 6.38 25.42
CA LEU A 291 -23.51 6.52 25.93
C LEU A 291 -24.39 5.38 25.40
N PRO A 292 -25.52 5.04 26.06
CA PRO A 292 -26.46 4.00 25.63
C PRO A 292 -27.31 4.45 24.42
N LYS A 293 -26.69 5.16 23.46
CA LYS A 293 -27.32 5.83 22.34
C LYS A 293 -26.51 5.63 21.06
N PHE A 294 -27.21 5.61 19.94
CA PHE A 294 -26.62 5.52 18.61
C PHE A 294 -27.48 6.24 17.58
N ILE A 295 -26.88 6.60 16.45
CA ILE A 295 -27.57 7.17 15.30
C ILE A 295 -27.59 6.14 14.17
N VAL A 296 -28.77 5.89 13.61
CA VAL A 296 -28.97 5.13 12.38
C VAL A 296 -29.47 6.06 11.29
N ILE A 297 -28.95 5.91 10.08
CA ILE A 297 -29.44 6.60 8.89
C ILE A 297 -30.38 5.67 8.14
N ARG A 298 -31.68 5.99 8.14
CA ARG A 298 -32.66 5.26 7.33
C ARG A 298 -32.69 5.81 5.90
N ASN A 299 -33.01 4.94 4.96
CA ASN A 299 -33.37 5.34 3.59
C ASN A 299 -34.84 5.78 3.55
N GLY A 300 -35.11 7.06 3.83
CA GLY A 300 -36.45 7.63 3.83
C GLY A 300 -36.49 9.12 4.13
N ILE A 301 -37.70 9.68 4.14
CA ILE A 301 -37.92 11.13 4.13
C ILE A 301 -38.27 11.74 5.49
N ASP A 302 -38.71 10.94 6.45
CA ASP A 302 -39.24 11.39 7.74
C ASP A 302 -38.78 10.50 8.91
N PHE A 303 -39.28 10.78 10.11
CA PHE A 303 -39.06 9.93 11.29
C PHE A 303 -39.96 8.68 11.24
N SER A 304 -39.52 7.55 11.81
CA SER A 304 -40.40 6.38 12.00
C SER A 304 -40.07 5.67 13.30
N GLU A 305 -41.05 5.64 14.19
CA GLU A 305 -40.97 4.93 15.47
C GLU A 305 -40.75 3.43 15.28
N ASN A 306 -41.34 2.84 14.23
CA ASN A 306 -41.17 1.43 13.90
C ASN A 306 -39.73 1.12 13.46
N VAL A 307 -39.13 2.01 12.65
CA VAL A 307 -37.73 1.87 12.24
C VAL A 307 -36.82 2.00 13.46
N LYS A 308 -37.07 2.98 14.33
CA LYS A 308 -36.31 3.15 15.59
C LYS A 308 -36.34 1.87 16.43
N LYS A 309 -37.54 1.40 16.83
CA LYS A 309 -37.70 0.19 17.66
C LYS A 309 -37.12 -1.07 17.00
N GLY A 310 -37.24 -1.17 15.68
CA GLY A 310 -36.65 -2.26 14.91
C GLY A 310 -35.12 -2.29 15.04
N ASN A 311 -34.46 -1.15 14.84
CA ASN A 311 -33.00 -1.05 14.95
C ASN A 311 -32.52 -1.22 16.41
N GLU A 312 -33.26 -0.69 17.40
CA GLU A 312 -32.96 -0.89 18.83
C GLU A 312 -33.04 -2.38 19.22
N LYS A 313 -34.05 -3.10 18.74
CA LYS A 313 -34.20 -4.55 18.97
C LYS A 313 -33.07 -5.35 18.32
N VAL A 314 -32.72 -5.03 17.08
CA VAL A 314 -31.62 -5.70 16.36
C VAL A 314 -30.29 -5.45 17.07
N LEU A 315 -30.03 -4.20 17.49
CA LEU A 315 -28.81 -3.87 18.23
C LEU A 315 -28.76 -4.62 19.55
N SER A 316 -29.84 -4.60 20.32
CA SER A 316 -29.90 -5.23 21.65
C SER A 316 -29.60 -6.73 21.58
N ALA A 317 -30.10 -7.44 20.56
CA ALA A 317 -29.76 -8.85 20.35
C ALA A 317 -28.27 -9.05 20.09
N ARG A 318 -27.65 -8.22 19.23
CA ARG A 318 -26.22 -8.29 18.94
C ARG A 318 -25.33 -7.95 20.13
N LEU A 319 -25.72 -6.95 20.92
CA LEU A 319 -24.99 -6.59 22.14
C LEU A 319 -25.12 -7.67 23.22
N ALA A 320 -26.26 -8.37 23.28
CA ALA A 320 -26.44 -9.53 24.16
C ALA A 320 -25.50 -10.69 23.80
N ASP A 321 -25.32 -10.97 22.50
CA ASP A 321 -24.35 -11.98 22.04
C ASP A 321 -22.92 -11.57 22.43
N ALA A 322 -22.52 -10.33 22.15
CA ALA A 322 -21.19 -9.82 22.51
C ALA A 322 -20.95 -9.89 24.03
N ARG A 323 -21.94 -9.49 24.82
CA ARG A 323 -21.91 -9.58 26.28
C ARG A 323 -21.76 -11.02 26.75
N PHE A 324 -22.53 -11.94 26.19
CA PHE A 324 -22.44 -13.37 26.51
C PHE A 324 -21.02 -13.90 26.26
N PHE A 325 -20.46 -13.67 25.07
CA PHE A 325 -19.09 -14.10 24.75
C PHE A 325 -18.05 -13.52 25.70
N TYR A 326 -18.17 -12.23 26.04
CA TYR A 326 -17.28 -11.57 26.97
C TYR A 326 -17.27 -12.24 28.34
N TYR A 327 -18.46 -12.54 28.90
CA TYR A 327 -18.56 -13.21 30.20
C TYR A 327 -18.14 -14.68 30.16
N GLU A 328 -18.47 -15.41 29.10
CA GLU A 328 -18.01 -16.79 28.96
C GLU A 328 -16.47 -16.85 28.91
N ASP A 329 -15.84 -15.93 28.20
CA ASP A 329 -14.37 -15.86 28.12
C ASP A 329 -13.74 -15.52 29.47
N LEU A 330 -14.35 -14.65 30.28
CA LEU A 330 -13.86 -14.31 31.63
C LEU A 330 -13.92 -15.47 32.64
N LYS A 331 -14.70 -16.54 32.39
CA LYS A 331 -14.73 -17.72 33.27
C LYS A 331 -13.45 -18.55 33.21
N THR A 332 -12.68 -18.42 32.13
CA THR A 332 -11.46 -19.20 31.92
C THR A 332 -10.26 -18.25 31.90
N PRO A 333 -9.24 -18.44 32.77
CA PRO A 333 -8.02 -17.64 32.72
C PRO A 333 -7.37 -17.68 31.34
N LEU A 334 -6.85 -16.53 30.87
CA LEU A 334 -6.24 -16.40 29.54
C LEU A 334 -5.10 -17.40 29.32
N ASP A 335 -4.34 -17.77 30.36
CA ASP A 335 -3.25 -18.74 30.26
C ASP A 335 -3.72 -20.13 29.80
N ASN A 336 -4.94 -20.54 30.17
CA ASN A 336 -5.49 -21.83 29.77
C ASN A 336 -5.81 -21.87 28.27
N ASN A 337 -5.97 -20.72 27.63
CA ASN A 337 -6.19 -20.64 26.19
C ASN A 337 -4.92 -20.91 25.39
N VAL A 338 -3.72 -20.77 25.97
CA VAL A 338 -2.46 -21.05 25.28
C VAL A 338 -2.43 -22.48 24.75
N GLU A 339 -2.87 -23.46 25.54
CA GLU A 339 -2.90 -24.87 25.11
C GLU A 339 -3.88 -25.13 23.95
N LYS A 340 -4.99 -24.38 23.90
CA LYS A 340 -5.95 -24.46 22.80
C LYS A 340 -5.36 -23.96 21.47
N LEU A 341 -4.29 -23.16 21.49
CA LEU A 341 -3.61 -22.70 20.25
C LEU A 341 -3.01 -23.85 19.43
N LYS A 342 -2.90 -25.06 19.99
CA LYS A 342 -2.52 -26.28 19.26
C LYS A 342 -3.53 -26.67 18.18
N THR A 343 -4.76 -26.17 18.24
CA THR A 343 -5.78 -26.44 17.20
C THR A 343 -5.80 -25.37 16.11
N VAL A 344 -5.16 -24.21 16.35
CA VAL A 344 -5.15 -23.09 15.41
C VAL A 344 -3.96 -23.23 14.47
N VAL A 345 -4.24 -23.58 13.22
CA VAL A 345 -3.20 -23.69 12.18
C VAL A 345 -2.64 -22.31 11.87
N PHE A 346 -1.33 -22.13 12.06
CA PHE A 346 -0.63 -20.92 11.64
C PHE A 346 -0.38 -20.95 10.13
N GLN A 347 0.31 -21.99 9.68
CA GLN A 347 0.54 -22.29 8.27
C GLN A 347 0.83 -23.79 8.17
N LYS A 348 0.35 -24.44 7.10
CA LYS A 348 0.38 -25.90 6.92
C LYS A 348 1.73 -26.58 7.24
N ASP A 349 2.83 -25.92 6.88
CA ASP A 349 4.19 -26.44 7.00
C ASP A 349 4.95 -25.90 8.23
N LEU A 350 4.47 -24.82 8.85
CA LEU A 350 5.04 -24.20 10.07
C LEU A 350 4.30 -24.61 11.36
N GLY A 351 3.23 -25.38 11.21
CA GLY A 351 2.44 -25.94 12.31
C GLY A 351 1.37 -24.98 12.83
N THR A 352 1.24 -24.95 14.15
CA THR A 352 0.15 -24.26 14.86
C THR A 352 0.61 -22.93 15.44
N ILE A 353 -0.33 -22.09 15.86
CA ILE A 353 -0.01 -20.87 16.61
C ILE A 353 0.71 -21.21 17.92
N TYR A 354 0.41 -22.35 18.54
CA TYR A 354 1.18 -22.83 19.70
C TYR A 354 2.67 -23.04 19.35
N ASN A 355 2.97 -23.73 18.25
CA ASN A 355 4.35 -23.94 17.82
C ASN A 355 5.06 -22.61 17.55
N LYS A 356 4.36 -21.67 16.92
CA LYS A 356 4.83 -20.30 16.72
C LYS A 356 5.17 -19.61 18.05
N VAL A 357 4.27 -19.63 19.03
CA VAL A 357 4.52 -19.04 20.36
C VAL A 357 5.78 -19.63 21.00
N LYS A 358 5.99 -20.96 20.90
CA LYS A 358 7.20 -21.61 21.43
C LYS A 358 8.49 -21.17 20.74
N ARG A 359 8.47 -20.96 19.42
CA ARG A 359 9.62 -20.39 18.71
C ARG A 359 9.84 -18.92 19.09
N CYS A 360 8.77 -18.15 19.24
CA CYS A 360 8.82 -16.76 19.70
C CYS A 360 9.42 -16.64 21.12
N GLU A 361 9.10 -17.56 22.05
CA GLU A 361 9.70 -17.59 23.39
C GLU A 361 11.23 -17.70 23.30
N LYS A 362 11.77 -18.57 22.43
CA LYS A 362 13.22 -18.73 22.22
C LYS A 362 13.88 -17.47 21.64
N ILE A 363 13.23 -16.85 20.65
CA ILE A 363 13.71 -15.59 20.05
C ILE A 363 13.70 -14.48 21.11
N ALA A 364 12.65 -14.41 21.92
CA ALA A 364 12.54 -13.43 23.00
C ALA A 364 13.61 -13.64 24.07
N GLU A 365 13.91 -14.88 24.48
CA GLU A 365 15.01 -15.18 25.42
C GLU A 365 16.36 -14.68 24.90
N PHE A 366 16.65 -14.90 23.62
CA PHE A 366 17.85 -14.37 22.98
C PHE A 366 17.89 -12.85 23.02
N LEU A 367 16.78 -12.18 22.66
CA LEU A 367 16.69 -10.72 22.67
C LEU A 367 16.86 -10.14 24.08
N VAL A 368 16.23 -10.74 25.09
CA VAL A 368 16.37 -10.35 26.50
C VAL A 368 17.84 -10.36 26.93
N GLY A 369 18.56 -11.45 26.62
CA GLY A 369 19.97 -11.57 26.95
C GLY A 369 20.85 -10.57 26.20
N LYS A 370 20.66 -10.47 24.87
CA LYS A 370 21.47 -9.61 23.99
C LYS A 370 21.29 -8.12 24.27
N LEU A 371 20.06 -7.69 24.55
CA LEU A 371 19.71 -6.31 24.85
C LEU A 371 19.81 -5.97 26.36
N LYS A 372 20.25 -6.92 27.19
CA LYS A 372 20.46 -6.76 28.65
C LYS A 372 19.20 -6.46 29.46
N TYR A 373 18.04 -6.94 29.03
CA TYR A 373 16.75 -6.84 29.75
C TYR A 373 16.48 -8.01 30.71
N ASN A 374 17.52 -8.70 31.20
CA ASN A 374 17.36 -9.90 32.05
C ASN A 374 16.50 -9.66 33.31
N TYR A 375 16.48 -8.43 33.83
CA TYR A 375 15.66 -8.07 35.00
C TYR A 375 14.14 -8.02 34.71
N MET A 376 13.73 -7.98 33.44
CA MET A 376 12.33 -8.04 32.98
C MET A 376 12.01 -9.36 32.25
N LYS A 377 12.90 -10.37 32.37
CA LYS A 377 12.79 -11.61 31.59
C LYS A 377 11.43 -12.29 31.79
N GLU A 378 10.95 -12.33 33.03
CA GLU A 378 9.69 -13.01 33.37
C GLU A 378 8.49 -12.34 32.68
N ASP A 379 8.35 -11.02 32.79
CA ASP A 379 7.26 -10.27 32.16
C ASP A 379 7.30 -10.36 30.64
N ILE A 380 8.49 -10.22 30.03
CA ILE A 380 8.65 -10.31 28.56
C ILE A 380 8.23 -11.68 28.04
N LEU A 381 8.68 -12.77 28.68
CA LEU A 381 8.29 -14.12 28.28
C LEU A 381 6.82 -14.39 28.56
N ARG A 382 6.28 -13.83 29.65
CA ARG A 382 4.84 -13.91 29.95
C ARG A 382 4.01 -13.24 28.86
N THR A 383 4.42 -12.06 28.39
CA THR A 383 3.79 -11.38 27.24
C THR A 383 3.82 -12.24 26.00
N VAL A 384 4.98 -12.81 25.64
CA VAL A 384 5.12 -13.66 24.43
C VAL A 384 4.22 -14.89 24.51
N LYS A 385 4.17 -15.55 25.67
CA LYS A 385 3.31 -16.72 25.91
C LYS A 385 1.83 -16.41 25.71
N LEU A 386 1.38 -15.25 26.21
CA LEU A 386 -0.03 -14.84 26.19
C LEU A 386 -0.45 -14.07 24.94
N ALA A 387 0.49 -13.57 24.14
CA ALA A 387 0.27 -12.63 23.04
C ALA A 387 -0.82 -13.07 22.03
N LYS A 388 -0.97 -14.38 21.81
CA LYS A 388 -1.96 -14.95 20.86
C LYS A 388 -3.09 -15.72 21.54
N ALA A 389 -3.14 -15.73 22.87
CA ALA A 389 -4.09 -16.56 23.63
C ALA A 389 -5.55 -16.13 23.46
N ASP A 390 -5.80 -14.88 23.04
CA ASP A 390 -7.13 -14.38 22.75
C ASP A 390 -7.71 -14.92 21.43
N LEU A 391 -6.90 -15.43 20.50
CA LEU A 391 -7.36 -15.96 19.22
C LEU A 391 -8.37 -17.11 19.32
N VAL A 392 -8.38 -17.82 20.44
CA VAL A 392 -9.26 -18.97 20.73
C VAL A 392 -10.35 -18.62 21.74
N SER A 393 -10.48 -17.35 22.12
CA SER A 393 -11.60 -16.88 22.91
C SER A 393 -12.89 -16.97 22.09
N ASN A 394 -14.03 -17.16 22.75
CA ASN A 394 -15.32 -17.19 22.07
C ASN A 394 -15.59 -15.88 21.33
N MET A 395 -15.23 -14.74 21.94
CA MET A 395 -15.32 -13.43 21.31
C MET A 395 -14.55 -13.40 19.98
N ILE A 396 -13.27 -13.76 19.96
CA ILE A 396 -12.44 -13.64 18.74
C ILE A 396 -12.75 -14.73 17.70
N ASN A 397 -13.17 -15.92 18.14
CA ASN A 397 -13.60 -16.99 17.25
C ASN A 397 -14.80 -16.58 16.39
N GLU A 398 -15.64 -15.66 16.88
CA GLU A 398 -16.64 -15.03 16.05
C GLU A 398 -15.98 -14.09 15.05
N LYS A 399 -16.11 -14.42 13.75
CA LYS A 399 -15.48 -13.68 12.63
C LYS A 399 -15.76 -12.18 12.69
N GLU A 400 -16.93 -11.86 13.21
CA GLU A 400 -17.46 -10.52 13.45
C GLU A 400 -16.58 -9.65 14.39
N PHE A 401 -15.75 -10.24 15.26
CA PHE A 401 -14.92 -9.56 16.26
C PHE A 401 -13.41 -9.76 16.10
N THR A 402 -12.95 -10.42 15.03
CA THR A 402 -11.51 -10.65 14.76
C THR A 402 -10.64 -9.38 14.77
N LYS A 403 -11.23 -8.21 14.50
CA LYS A 403 -10.56 -6.90 14.58
C LYS A 403 -10.18 -6.47 16.01
N LEU A 404 -10.74 -7.12 17.04
CA LEU A 404 -10.46 -6.86 18.45
C LEU A 404 -9.32 -7.74 19.02
N GLN A 405 -8.68 -8.56 18.20
CA GLN A 405 -7.51 -9.32 18.64
C GLN A 405 -6.41 -8.39 19.18
N GLY A 406 -5.67 -8.85 20.17
CA GLY A 406 -4.72 -8.05 20.97
C GLY A 406 -5.43 -7.20 22.01
N PHE A 407 -6.46 -6.43 21.64
CA PHE A 407 -7.24 -5.62 22.58
C PHE A 407 -8.00 -6.50 23.59
N MET A 408 -8.66 -7.56 23.13
CA MET A 408 -9.30 -8.51 24.05
C MET A 408 -8.26 -9.26 24.88
N GLY A 409 -7.10 -9.60 24.32
CA GLY A 409 -5.97 -10.16 25.07
C GLY A 409 -5.50 -9.28 26.22
N GLU A 410 -5.29 -7.97 25.99
CA GLU A 410 -4.99 -6.99 27.04
C GLU A 410 -6.10 -6.96 28.11
N ASN A 411 -7.35 -6.86 27.68
CA ASN A 411 -8.47 -6.77 28.60
C ASN A 411 -8.60 -8.01 29.51
N TYR A 412 -8.50 -9.21 28.92
CA TYR A 412 -8.55 -10.47 29.65
C TYR A 412 -7.33 -10.65 30.57
N ALA A 413 -6.14 -10.24 30.13
CA ALA A 413 -4.92 -10.27 30.96
C ALA A 413 -5.07 -9.37 32.20
N LEU A 414 -5.54 -8.13 32.04
CA LEU A 414 -5.80 -7.23 33.16
C LEU A 414 -6.84 -7.79 34.13
N LYS A 415 -7.92 -8.41 33.62
CA LYS A 415 -8.95 -9.05 34.44
C LYS A 415 -8.45 -10.30 35.17
N ALA A 416 -7.46 -10.99 34.60
CA ALA A 416 -6.79 -12.12 35.22
C ALA A 416 -5.72 -11.69 36.25
N GLY A 417 -5.44 -10.39 36.39
CA GLY A 417 -4.45 -9.85 37.33
C GLY A 417 -3.01 -9.87 36.83
N GLU A 418 -2.80 -9.95 35.51
CA GLU A 418 -1.46 -9.78 34.93
C GLU A 418 -0.95 -8.34 35.11
N GLU A 419 0.37 -8.18 35.14
CA GLU A 419 1.02 -6.87 35.20
C GLU A 419 0.63 -5.99 33.99
N ILE A 420 0.56 -4.68 34.22
CA ILE A 420 0.11 -3.72 33.20
C ILE A 420 1.02 -3.78 31.95
N GLY A 421 2.34 -3.90 32.15
CA GLY A 421 3.31 -4.04 31.05
C GLY A 421 3.07 -5.31 30.23
N VAL A 422 2.71 -6.41 30.88
CA VAL A 422 2.38 -7.68 30.22
C VAL A 422 1.13 -7.52 29.37
N ALA A 423 0.04 -7.00 29.95
CA ALA A 423 -1.22 -6.82 29.26
C ALA A 423 -1.11 -5.85 28.08
N LEU A 424 -0.41 -4.72 28.28
CA LEU A 424 -0.15 -3.76 27.21
C LEU A 424 0.68 -4.38 26.09
N GLY A 425 1.72 -5.15 26.43
CA GLY A 425 2.53 -5.88 25.46
C GLY A 425 1.73 -6.88 24.62
N ILE A 426 0.73 -7.56 25.20
CA ILE A 426 -0.18 -8.47 24.49
C ILE A 426 -0.96 -7.75 23.40
N LYS A 427 -1.39 -6.50 23.63
CA LYS A 427 -2.03 -5.70 22.58
C LYS A 427 -1.03 -5.15 21.58
N GLU A 428 0.04 -4.55 22.09
CA GLU A 428 0.99 -3.79 21.29
C GLU A 428 1.90 -4.65 20.43
N HIS A 429 2.06 -5.95 20.68
CA HIS A 429 2.91 -6.80 19.82
C HIS A 429 2.43 -6.81 18.35
N TYR A 430 1.13 -6.55 18.09
CA TYR A 430 0.58 -6.38 16.75
C TYR A 430 0.99 -5.07 16.07
N TYR A 431 1.52 -4.09 16.80
CA TYR A 431 1.92 -2.78 16.31
C TYR A 431 3.34 -2.80 15.74
N PRO A 432 3.59 -2.16 14.57
CA PRO A 432 2.62 -1.51 13.70
C PRO A 432 1.83 -2.51 12.84
N ARG A 433 0.52 -2.27 12.63
CA ARG A 433 -0.37 -3.10 11.77
C ARG A 433 -0.40 -2.65 10.31
N PHE A 434 -0.01 -1.40 10.06
CA PHE A 434 0.13 -0.78 8.73
C PHE A 434 1.18 0.35 8.80
N GLN A 435 1.56 0.90 7.66
CA GLN A 435 2.54 1.99 7.60
C GLN A 435 1.98 3.25 8.27
N GLY A 436 2.70 3.82 9.24
CA GLY A 436 2.24 4.99 10.01
C GLY A 436 1.31 4.68 11.19
N ASP A 437 1.08 3.40 11.51
CA ASP A 437 0.41 2.99 12.76
C ASP A 437 1.28 3.31 13.98
N LEU A 438 0.69 3.16 15.17
CA LEU A 438 1.42 3.23 16.43
C LEU A 438 2.54 2.17 16.49
N LEU A 439 3.52 2.40 17.35
CA LEU A 439 4.58 1.46 17.67
C LEU A 439 4.44 1.01 19.13
N PRO A 440 4.95 -0.19 19.50
CA PRO A 440 4.92 -0.63 20.88
C PRO A 440 5.66 0.34 21.80
N SER A 441 5.07 0.66 22.94
CA SER A 441 5.57 1.66 23.88
C SER A 441 6.45 1.05 24.98
N GLY A 442 6.20 -0.21 25.35
CA GLY A 442 6.96 -0.97 26.35
C GLY A 442 7.88 -2.03 25.77
N ILE A 443 8.93 -2.42 26.50
CA ILE A 443 9.92 -3.41 26.04
C ILE A 443 9.31 -4.80 25.85
N GLU A 444 8.29 -5.14 26.64
CA GLU A 444 7.49 -6.36 26.55
C GLU A 444 6.82 -6.47 25.17
N GLY A 445 6.14 -5.41 24.74
CA GLY A 445 5.51 -5.31 23.43
C GLY A 445 6.52 -5.26 22.29
N ILE A 446 7.65 -4.56 22.48
CA ILE A 446 8.75 -4.49 21.49
C ILE A 446 9.32 -5.89 21.23
N ILE A 447 9.72 -6.61 22.28
CA ILE A 447 10.35 -7.93 22.13
C ILE A 447 9.34 -8.96 21.62
N ALA A 448 8.10 -8.95 22.13
CA ALA A 448 7.05 -9.84 21.62
C ALA A 448 6.74 -9.56 20.14
N GLY A 449 6.65 -8.29 19.77
CA GLY A 449 6.38 -7.85 18.41
C GLY A 449 7.50 -8.18 17.43
N ILE A 450 8.77 -8.06 17.82
CA ILE A 450 9.91 -8.47 17.00
C ILE A 450 9.92 -10.00 16.86
N SER A 451 9.75 -10.73 17.96
CA SER A 451 9.78 -12.20 17.97
C SER A 451 8.71 -12.81 17.05
N ASP A 452 7.46 -12.31 17.14
CA ASP A 452 6.33 -12.76 16.30
C ASP A 452 6.58 -12.53 14.80
N ARG A 453 7.14 -11.37 14.46
CA ARG A 453 7.41 -10.95 13.08
C ARG A 453 8.61 -11.67 12.49
N VAL A 454 9.69 -11.83 13.24
CA VAL A 454 10.90 -12.55 12.80
C VAL A 454 10.55 -14.02 12.55
N ASP A 455 9.82 -14.67 13.47
CA ASP A 455 9.35 -16.06 13.25
C ASP A 455 8.50 -16.19 11.98
N THR A 456 7.59 -15.24 11.75
CA THR A 456 6.76 -15.23 10.53
C THR A 456 7.62 -15.06 9.27
N LEU A 457 8.53 -14.09 9.28
CA LEU A 457 9.36 -13.75 8.13
C LEU A 457 10.30 -14.91 7.78
N VAL A 458 11.10 -15.37 8.74
CA VAL A 458 12.07 -16.45 8.54
C VAL A 458 11.37 -17.77 8.28
N GLY A 459 10.28 -18.06 9.01
CA GLY A 459 9.48 -19.27 8.82
C GLY A 459 8.91 -19.37 7.41
N CYS A 460 8.26 -18.31 6.91
CA CYS A 460 7.71 -18.31 5.55
C CYS A 460 8.79 -18.49 4.48
N PHE A 461 9.95 -17.85 4.60
CA PHE A 461 11.08 -18.10 3.68
C PHE A 461 11.59 -19.54 3.81
N GLY A 462 11.68 -20.06 5.03
CA GLY A 462 12.11 -21.43 5.34
C GLY A 462 11.26 -22.51 4.67
N VAL A 463 9.97 -22.26 4.45
CA VAL A 463 9.04 -23.17 3.73
C VAL A 463 8.80 -22.77 2.28
N GLY A 464 9.56 -21.80 1.74
CA GLY A 464 9.50 -21.39 0.33
C GLY A 464 8.37 -20.43 -0.05
N LEU A 465 7.72 -19.78 0.92
CA LEU A 465 6.63 -18.81 0.72
C LEU A 465 7.17 -17.39 0.55
N ILE A 466 7.95 -17.18 -0.51
CA ILE A 466 8.60 -15.89 -0.80
C ILE A 466 7.63 -14.98 -1.61
N PRO A 467 7.47 -13.69 -1.28
CA PRO A 467 6.58 -12.80 -2.01
C PRO A 467 7.04 -12.57 -3.45
N THR A 468 6.14 -12.64 -4.43
CA THR A 468 6.44 -12.48 -5.86
C THR A 468 5.60 -11.38 -6.50
N GLY A 469 6.21 -10.45 -7.24
CA GLY A 469 5.48 -9.37 -7.93
C GLY A 469 4.56 -8.60 -6.98
N SER A 470 3.27 -8.48 -7.31
CA SER A 470 2.26 -7.85 -6.45
C SER A 470 1.68 -8.77 -5.36
N LYS A 471 1.98 -10.08 -5.36
CA LYS A 471 1.42 -11.04 -4.41
C LYS A 471 2.27 -11.13 -3.14
N ASP A 472 1.64 -10.89 -1.99
CA ASP A 472 2.21 -11.07 -0.66
C ASP A 472 1.14 -11.61 0.31
N PRO A 473 0.79 -12.90 0.21
CA PRO A 473 -0.35 -13.47 0.93
C PRO A 473 -0.18 -13.48 2.46
N PHE A 474 1.05 -13.50 2.97
CA PHE A 474 1.38 -13.47 4.40
C PHE A 474 1.85 -12.08 4.87
N ALA A 475 1.69 -11.04 4.04
CA ALA A 475 2.09 -9.67 4.33
C ALA A 475 3.56 -9.51 4.78
N LEU A 476 4.48 -10.34 4.26
CA LEU A 476 5.88 -10.37 4.70
C LEU A 476 6.60 -9.04 4.45
N ARG A 477 6.22 -8.28 3.42
CA ARG A 477 6.77 -6.93 3.20
C ARG A 477 6.45 -6.00 4.36
N ARG A 478 5.21 -6.08 4.86
CA ARG A 478 4.73 -5.31 5.99
C ARG A 478 5.36 -5.80 7.29
N THR A 479 5.48 -7.10 7.47
CA THR A 479 6.17 -7.73 8.60
C THR A 479 7.61 -7.24 8.72
N ALA A 480 8.39 -7.30 7.64
CA ALA A 480 9.77 -6.83 7.61
C ALA A 480 9.87 -5.31 7.85
N LEU A 481 8.95 -4.52 7.29
CA LEU A 481 8.89 -3.08 7.56
C LEU A 481 8.61 -2.79 9.04
N GLY A 482 7.72 -3.57 9.68
CA GLY A 482 7.45 -3.49 11.11
C GLY A 482 8.69 -3.75 11.96
N ILE A 483 9.47 -4.80 11.64
CA ILE A 483 10.73 -5.11 12.35
C ILE A 483 11.70 -3.92 12.28
N VAL A 484 11.92 -3.37 11.09
CA VAL A 484 12.84 -2.24 10.87
C VAL A 484 12.38 -1.01 11.65
N ASN A 485 11.10 -0.64 11.57
CA ASN A 485 10.57 0.53 12.28
C ASN A 485 10.64 0.39 13.80
N ILE A 486 10.35 -0.79 14.35
CA ILE A 486 10.46 -1.04 15.79
C ILE A 486 11.93 -0.91 16.24
N ILE A 487 12.87 -1.53 15.53
CA ILE A 487 14.31 -1.45 15.86
C ILE A 487 14.81 0.00 15.83
N ILE A 488 14.43 0.78 14.82
CA ILE A 488 14.83 2.19 14.70
C ILE A 488 14.22 3.03 15.82
N ASN A 489 12.91 2.90 16.05
CA ASN A 489 12.20 3.73 17.03
C ASN A 489 12.65 3.45 18.46
N ALA A 490 12.82 2.17 18.82
CA ALA A 490 13.32 1.76 20.12
C ALA A 490 14.85 1.83 20.23
N ASN A 491 15.55 2.23 19.16
CA ASN A 491 17.00 2.33 19.06
C ASN A 491 17.73 1.05 19.55
N LEU A 492 17.31 -0.11 19.05
CA LEU A 492 17.84 -1.40 19.49
C LEU A 492 19.19 -1.70 18.83
N ASP A 493 20.20 -1.98 19.64
CA ASP A 493 21.52 -2.42 19.17
C ASP A 493 21.55 -3.94 18.97
N ILE A 494 21.09 -4.39 17.80
CA ILE A 494 20.94 -5.80 17.47
C ILE A 494 21.45 -6.13 16.07
N SER A 495 22.13 -7.28 15.95
CA SER A 495 22.53 -7.86 14.67
C SER A 495 21.35 -8.58 14.03
N LEU A 496 21.02 -8.23 12.78
CA LEU A 496 19.99 -8.91 12.00
C LEU A 496 20.39 -10.34 11.67
N LYS A 497 21.67 -10.62 11.43
CA LYS A 497 22.20 -11.98 11.26
C LYS A 497 21.94 -12.81 12.50
N ASP A 498 22.31 -12.32 13.69
CA ASP A 498 22.06 -13.04 14.94
C ASP A 498 20.55 -13.30 15.14
N LEU A 499 19.70 -12.30 14.83
CA LEU A 499 18.25 -12.38 14.97
C LEU A 499 17.61 -13.40 14.00
N VAL A 500 18.06 -13.43 12.74
CA VAL A 500 17.64 -14.43 11.75
C VAL A 500 18.14 -15.81 12.16
N LYS A 501 19.38 -15.91 12.65
CA LYS A 501 20.00 -17.15 13.08
C LYS A 501 19.23 -17.82 14.23
N VAL A 502 18.86 -17.09 15.28
CA VAL A 502 18.08 -17.68 16.39
C VAL A 502 16.70 -18.17 15.92
N SER A 503 16.09 -17.50 14.96
CA SER A 503 14.82 -17.96 14.38
C SER A 503 15.00 -19.22 13.53
N LEU A 504 16.08 -19.30 12.75
CA LEU A 504 16.44 -20.52 12.01
C LEU A 504 16.72 -21.70 12.95
N ASP A 505 17.44 -21.47 14.05
CA ASP A 505 17.70 -22.50 15.07
C ASP A 505 16.39 -23.04 15.66
N ALA A 506 15.45 -22.15 15.98
CA ALA A 506 14.13 -22.53 16.48
C ALA A 506 13.31 -23.33 15.46
N LEU A 507 13.39 -22.99 14.16
CA LEU A 507 12.70 -23.70 13.07
C LEU A 507 13.31 -25.08 12.77
N GLU A 508 14.63 -25.23 12.91
CA GLU A 508 15.33 -26.51 12.75
C GLU A 508 15.01 -27.46 13.89
N GLU A 509 14.97 -26.96 15.12
CA GLU A 509 14.59 -27.77 16.29
C GLU A 509 13.14 -28.28 16.18
N ASP A 510 12.24 -27.43 15.66
CA ASP A 510 10.85 -27.79 15.33
C ASP A 510 10.73 -28.68 14.07
N LYS A 511 11.82 -28.89 13.32
CA LYS A 511 11.89 -29.70 12.09
C LYS A 511 10.95 -29.23 10.98
N VAL A 512 10.74 -27.91 10.86
CA VAL A 512 9.85 -27.29 9.86
C VAL A 512 10.60 -26.61 8.71
N LEU A 513 11.92 -26.45 8.82
CA LEU A 513 12.75 -25.86 7.76
C LEU A 513 12.82 -26.80 6.54
N LYS A 514 12.32 -26.34 5.38
CA LYS A 514 12.29 -27.13 4.13
C LYS A 514 13.31 -26.69 3.09
N THR A 515 13.80 -25.46 3.21
CA THR A 515 14.76 -24.84 2.29
C THR A 515 16.14 -24.83 2.93
N ASP A 516 17.19 -24.80 2.11
CA ASP A 516 18.57 -24.67 2.58
C ASP A 516 18.74 -23.48 3.53
N ARG A 517 19.34 -23.74 4.70
CA ARG A 517 19.49 -22.77 5.79
C ARG A 517 20.26 -21.52 5.35
N ALA A 518 21.40 -21.71 4.68
CA ALA A 518 22.27 -20.61 4.27
C ALA A 518 21.58 -19.73 3.21
N LYS A 519 20.82 -20.36 2.31
CA LYS A 519 19.99 -19.64 1.33
C LYS A 519 18.90 -18.81 2.02
N VAL A 520 18.17 -19.38 2.97
CA VAL A 520 17.09 -18.67 3.69
C VAL A 520 17.66 -17.48 4.45
N GLU A 521 18.80 -17.66 5.13
CA GLU A 521 19.48 -16.58 5.84
C GLU A 521 19.83 -15.42 4.89
N ALA A 522 20.46 -15.72 3.75
CA ALA A 522 20.83 -14.71 2.76
C ALA A 522 19.60 -13.99 2.16
N ASP A 523 18.57 -14.74 1.78
CA ASP A 523 17.35 -14.19 1.17
C ASP A 523 16.58 -13.29 2.16
N VAL A 524 16.50 -13.66 3.45
CA VAL A 524 15.85 -12.84 4.48
C VAL A 524 16.64 -11.56 4.76
N LEU A 525 17.97 -11.65 4.85
CA LEU A 525 18.82 -10.49 5.09
C LEU A 525 18.76 -9.49 3.93
N ASP A 526 18.78 -9.96 2.67
CA ASP A 526 18.56 -9.09 1.52
C ASP A 526 17.15 -8.46 1.57
N PHE A 527 16.13 -9.24 1.90
CA PHE A 527 14.77 -8.75 2.01
C PHE A 527 14.62 -7.65 3.08
N LEU A 528 15.27 -7.80 4.24
CA LEU A 528 15.33 -6.77 5.28
C LEU A 528 16.13 -5.55 4.80
N LYS A 529 17.29 -5.74 4.16
CA LYS A 529 18.09 -4.65 3.58
C LYS A 529 17.26 -3.78 2.63
N GLN A 530 16.46 -4.38 1.76
CA GLN A 530 15.56 -3.63 0.87
C GLN A 530 14.52 -2.80 1.65
N ARG A 531 14.06 -3.25 2.84
CA ARG A 531 13.15 -2.46 3.69
C ARG A 531 13.85 -1.33 4.42
N ILE A 532 15.08 -1.54 4.88
CA ILE A 532 15.90 -0.48 5.47
C ILE A 532 16.10 0.65 4.45
N ILE A 533 16.39 0.31 3.18
CA ILE A 533 16.51 1.30 2.10
C ILE A 533 15.24 2.13 1.96
N ASN A 534 14.07 1.48 1.95
CA ASN A 534 12.78 2.16 1.84
C ASN A 534 12.55 3.11 3.03
N VAL A 535 12.76 2.63 4.27
CA VAL A 535 12.56 3.44 5.48
C VAL A 535 13.48 4.66 5.49
N PHE A 536 14.78 4.48 5.18
CA PHE A 536 15.72 5.60 5.15
C PHE A 536 15.38 6.60 4.03
N THR A 537 14.85 6.12 2.90
CA THR A 537 14.37 6.98 1.81
C THR A 537 13.14 7.78 2.24
N ASP A 538 12.20 7.15 2.96
CA ASP A 538 11.02 7.82 3.52
C ASP A 538 11.40 8.90 4.54
N MET A 539 12.48 8.68 5.30
CA MET A 539 13.14 9.66 6.18
C MET A 539 13.88 10.78 5.43
N LYS A 540 13.83 10.81 4.09
CA LYS A 540 14.42 11.82 3.20
C LYS A 540 15.94 11.80 3.09
N TYR A 541 16.60 10.69 3.47
CA TYR A 541 18.03 10.52 3.20
C TYR A 541 18.31 10.24 1.72
N ARG A 542 19.47 10.70 1.23
CA ARG A 542 19.87 10.49 -0.17
C ARG A 542 20.13 9.00 -0.46
N LYS A 543 19.63 8.53 -1.60
CA LYS A 543 19.71 7.11 -2.00
C LYS A 543 21.15 6.61 -2.15
N ASP A 544 22.06 7.42 -2.67
CA ASP A 544 23.47 7.06 -2.83
C ASP A 544 24.15 6.89 -1.46
N VAL A 545 23.86 7.77 -0.49
CA VAL A 545 24.34 7.65 0.90
C VAL A 545 23.84 6.37 1.55
N ILE A 546 22.54 6.10 1.43
CA ILE A 546 21.93 4.87 1.97
C ILE A 546 22.62 3.63 1.41
N LEU A 547 22.78 3.55 0.09
CA LEU A 547 23.39 2.40 -0.57
C LEU A 547 24.87 2.25 -0.20
N ALA A 548 25.63 3.33 -0.10
CA ALA A 548 27.04 3.27 0.29
C ALA A 548 27.24 2.64 1.67
N VAL A 549 26.36 2.96 2.63
CA VAL A 549 26.41 2.39 3.99
C VAL A 549 25.92 0.93 3.98
N LEU A 550 24.74 0.66 3.44
CA LEU A 550 24.11 -0.68 3.50
C LEU A 550 24.77 -1.73 2.60
N ASP A 551 25.51 -1.31 1.56
CA ASP A 551 26.36 -2.24 0.78
C ASP A 551 27.60 -2.66 1.54
N LYS A 552 28.08 -1.82 2.48
CA LYS A 552 29.20 -2.17 3.33
C LYS A 552 28.75 -3.10 4.44
N ASP A 553 27.74 -2.69 5.20
CA ASP A 553 27.15 -3.49 6.26
C ASP A 553 25.70 -3.08 6.50
N ALA A 554 24.79 -4.04 6.36
CA ALA A 554 23.36 -3.87 6.65
C ALA A 554 22.93 -4.62 7.92
N ASP A 555 23.88 -5.22 8.66
CA ASP A 555 23.58 -6.09 9.78
C ASP A 555 23.01 -5.36 11.00
N ASN A 556 23.44 -4.12 11.25
CA ASN A 556 22.98 -3.33 12.38
C ASN A 556 22.30 -2.04 11.92
N ILE A 557 20.98 -1.97 12.08
CA ILE A 557 20.14 -0.89 11.53
C ILE A 557 20.45 0.46 12.20
N THR A 558 20.61 0.48 13.52
CA THR A 558 20.84 1.72 14.28
C THR A 558 22.22 2.30 13.98
N THR A 559 23.22 1.44 13.83
CA THR A 559 24.55 1.82 13.35
C THR A 559 24.50 2.40 11.94
N ALA A 560 23.84 1.71 10.99
CA ALA A 560 23.70 2.21 9.63
C ALA A 560 22.98 3.57 9.58
N LEU A 561 21.91 3.74 10.37
CA LEU A 561 21.19 5.00 10.46
C LEU A 561 22.07 6.14 11.00
N GLU A 562 22.86 5.89 12.05
CA GLU A 562 23.77 6.89 12.60
C GLU A 562 24.83 7.29 11.57
N ILE A 563 25.42 6.35 10.84
CA ILE A 563 26.39 6.66 9.78
C ILE A 563 25.76 7.52 8.68
N VAL A 564 24.55 7.18 8.23
CA VAL A 564 23.79 7.97 7.24
C VAL A 564 23.53 9.39 7.74
N ARG A 565 23.15 9.53 9.02
CA ARG A 565 22.97 10.84 9.68
C ARG A 565 24.27 11.64 9.72
N VAL A 566 25.38 11.02 10.13
CA VAL A 566 26.68 11.69 10.17
C VAL A 566 27.05 12.25 8.79
N ILE A 567 27.00 11.41 7.75
CA ILE A 567 27.34 11.81 6.38
C ILE A 567 26.43 12.94 5.87
N THR A 568 25.14 12.88 6.20
CA THR A 568 24.15 13.81 5.65
C THR A 568 24.06 15.13 6.43
N GLU A 569 24.20 15.09 7.75
CA GLU A 569 23.82 16.19 8.65
C GLU A 569 25.00 16.80 9.40
N LYS A 570 26.06 16.04 9.72
CA LYS A 570 27.11 16.48 10.66
C LYS A 570 28.41 16.92 10.00
N LEU A 571 28.68 16.52 8.77
CA LEU A 571 29.96 16.79 8.09
C LEU A 571 29.89 18.00 7.16
N SER A 572 31.01 18.71 7.03
CA SER A 572 31.17 19.79 6.06
C SER A 572 31.11 19.23 4.63
N LYS A 573 30.28 19.82 3.78
CA LYS A 573 30.14 19.45 2.37
C LYS A 573 31.46 19.56 1.61
N ASP A 574 32.24 20.61 1.87
CA ASP A 574 33.51 20.85 1.17
C ASP A 574 34.56 19.81 1.54
N LYS A 575 34.70 19.50 2.84
CA LYS A 575 35.61 18.44 3.31
C LYS A 575 35.20 17.07 2.77
N MET A 576 33.90 16.78 2.77
CA MET A 576 33.38 15.51 2.24
C MET A 576 33.64 15.40 0.73
N GLN A 577 33.44 16.47 -0.04
CA GLN A 577 33.73 16.48 -1.47
C GLN A 577 35.21 16.24 -1.76
N ALA A 578 36.11 16.87 -1.00
CA ALA A 578 37.55 16.65 -1.11
C ALA A 578 37.93 15.19 -0.80
N LEU A 579 37.36 14.60 0.25
CA LEU A 579 37.55 13.18 0.57
C LEU A 579 37.05 12.27 -0.56
N LEU A 580 35.86 12.53 -1.12
CA LEU A 580 35.32 11.74 -2.23
C LEU A 580 36.19 11.82 -3.49
N GLN A 581 36.78 12.97 -3.78
CA GLN A 581 37.75 13.11 -4.88
C GLN A 581 39.01 12.27 -4.62
N ALA A 582 39.56 12.31 -3.41
CA ALA A 582 40.70 11.48 -3.03
C ALA A 582 40.36 9.98 -3.14
N VAL A 583 39.21 9.54 -2.62
CA VAL A 583 38.71 8.16 -2.73
C VAL A 583 38.59 7.72 -4.19
N LYS A 584 37.98 8.53 -5.06
CA LYS A 584 37.82 8.21 -6.50
C LYS A 584 39.19 8.06 -7.20
N ARG A 585 40.16 8.92 -6.88
CA ARG A 585 41.53 8.83 -7.42
C ARG A 585 42.22 7.53 -6.99
N VAL A 586 42.20 7.23 -5.68
CA VAL A 586 42.78 6.00 -5.11
C VAL A 586 42.12 4.76 -5.71
N PHE A 587 40.79 4.72 -5.76
CA PHE A 587 40.02 3.58 -6.27
C PHE A 587 40.31 3.27 -7.74
N ASN A 588 40.39 4.29 -8.61
CA ASN A 588 40.65 4.10 -10.04
C ASN A 588 42.03 3.50 -10.33
N ILE A 589 43.04 3.84 -9.52
CA ILE A 589 44.40 3.34 -9.68
C ILE A 589 44.56 1.92 -9.14
N MET A 590 43.82 1.57 -8.08
CA MET A 590 43.86 0.23 -7.48
C MET A 590 43.16 -0.84 -8.35
N LYS A 591 42.25 -0.45 -9.24
CA LYS A 591 41.35 -1.35 -9.98
C LYS A 591 42.10 -2.49 -10.68
N GLY A 592 41.88 -3.73 -10.22
CA GLY A 592 42.48 -4.96 -10.77
C GLY A 592 43.77 -5.44 -10.08
N SER A 593 44.19 -4.79 -9.00
CA SER A 593 45.39 -5.14 -8.24
C SER A 593 45.10 -6.14 -7.12
N LYS A 594 46.08 -6.98 -6.78
CA LYS A 594 46.02 -7.92 -5.63
C LYS A 594 46.53 -7.24 -4.36
N ASP A 595 46.16 -7.75 -3.19
CA ASP A 595 46.76 -7.32 -1.91
C ASP A 595 48.28 -7.52 -1.94
N VAL A 596 49.02 -6.42 -1.88
CA VAL A 596 50.49 -6.42 -1.84
C VAL A 596 50.95 -5.96 -0.47
N THR A 597 51.82 -6.75 0.17
CA THR A 597 52.46 -6.35 1.42
C THR A 597 53.41 -5.17 1.18
N ILE A 598 53.15 -4.05 1.86
CA ILE A 598 53.94 -2.83 1.78
C ILE A 598 55.34 -3.08 2.38
N LYS A 599 56.39 -2.73 1.64
CA LYS A 599 57.80 -2.81 2.04
C LYS A 599 58.39 -1.41 2.09
N GLU A 600 58.64 -0.90 3.29
CA GLU A 600 59.16 0.46 3.50
C GLU A 600 60.51 0.72 2.80
N LYS A 601 61.32 -0.33 2.60
CA LYS A 601 62.61 -0.27 1.88
C LYS A 601 62.47 0.11 0.40
N LEU A 602 61.28 0.01 -0.18
CA LEU A 602 61.01 0.30 -1.59
C LEU A 602 60.45 1.72 -1.82
N PHE A 603 60.31 2.53 -0.77
CA PHE A 603 59.91 3.93 -0.91
C PHE A 603 61.05 4.76 -1.51
N LYS A 604 60.76 5.47 -2.61
CA LYS A 604 61.74 6.30 -3.33
C LYS A 604 61.73 7.76 -2.88
N THR A 605 60.63 8.22 -2.28
CA THR A 605 60.40 9.61 -1.90
C THR A 605 60.01 9.73 -0.43
N ASP A 606 60.22 10.90 0.17
CA ASP A 606 59.84 11.14 1.56
C ASP A 606 58.32 11.19 1.76
N ILE A 607 57.57 11.64 0.74
CA ILE A 607 56.10 11.67 0.81
C ILE A 607 55.49 10.27 0.90
N GLU A 608 56.11 9.24 0.29
CA GLU A 608 55.70 7.84 0.45
C GLU A 608 55.80 7.39 1.92
N LYS A 609 56.89 7.75 2.61
CA LYS A 609 57.08 7.44 4.03
C LYS A 609 56.10 8.21 4.93
N THR A 610 55.93 9.51 4.65
CA THR A 610 54.99 10.37 5.38
C THR A 610 53.57 9.82 5.27
N LEU A 611 53.09 9.56 4.05
CA LEU A 611 51.75 9.04 3.82
C LEU A 611 51.53 7.70 4.54
N PHE A 612 52.50 6.80 4.53
CA PHE A 612 52.36 5.52 5.22
C PHE A 612 52.31 5.66 6.74
N THR A 613 53.15 6.53 7.30
CA THR A 613 53.20 6.81 8.75
C THR A 613 51.90 7.46 9.24
N GLU A 614 51.41 8.46 8.51
CA GLU A 614 50.14 9.11 8.82
C GLU A 614 48.96 8.15 8.67
N SER A 615 48.96 7.32 7.63
CA SER A 615 47.89 6.33 7.44
C SER A 615 47.83 5.31 8.58
N LYS A 616 48.99 4.86 9.12
CA LYS A 616 49.03 3.99 10.31
C LYS A 616 48.47 4.68 11.55
N LYS A 617 48.84 5.93 11.79
CA LYS A 617 48.31 6.70 12.92
C LYS A 617 46.80 6.88 12.80
N VAL A 618 46.32 7.24 11.61
CA VAL A 618 44.89 7.40 11.34
C VAL A 618 44.17 6.07 11.48
N GLU A 619 44.76 4.93 11.10
CA GLU A 619 44.18 3.61 11.35
C GLU A 619 43.83 3.36 12.83
N GLU A 620 44.77 3.64 13.74
CA GLU A 620 44.54 3.48 15.18
C GLU A 620 43.42 4.40 15.69
N GLU A 621 43.39 5.66 15.22
CA GLU A 621 42.38 6.63 15.60
C GLU A 621 40.98 6.27 15.06
N VAL A 622 40.88 5.85 13.79
CA VAL A 622 39.59 5.46 13.20
C VAL A 622 39.05 4.16 13.80
N GLU A 623 39.91 3.20 14.15
CA GLU A 623 39.48 1.99 14.84
C GLU A 623 38.92 2.28 16.23
N LYS A 624 39.52 3.23 16.94
CA LYS A 624 38.99 3.70 18.21
C LYS A 624 37.62 4.37 18.03
N ALA A 625 37.50 5.30 17.08
CA ALA A 625 36.24 6.00 16.80
C ALA A 625 35.11 5.02 16.41
N ILE A 626 35.40 3.99 15.60
CA ILE A 626 34.42 2.95 15.25
C ILE A 626 33.99 2.15 16.49
N LYS A 627 34.92 1.75 17.36
CA LYS A 627 34.60 1.01 18.60
C LYS A 627 33.74 1.82 19.56
N GLU A 628 33.98 3.13 19.63
CA GLU A 628 33.23 4.07 20.46
C GLU A 628 31.93 4.55 19.79
N LYS A 629 31.65 4.10 18.54
CA LYS A 629 30.51 4.51 17.71
C LYS A 629 30.48 6.02 17.41
N GLU A 630 31.64 6.67 17.43
CA GLU A 630 31.82 8.09 17.12
C GLU A 630 32.10 8.29 15.62
N TYR A 631 31.10 8.00 14.78
CA TYR A 631 31.30 8.00 13.32
C TYR A 631 31.65 9.37 12.74
N ALA A 632 31.31 10.48 13.43
CA ALA A 632 31.74 11.81 13.01
C ALA A 632 33.26 11.98 13.17
N ASP A 633 33.85 11.49 14.27
CA ASP A 633 35.29 11.52 14.49
C ASP A 633 36.00 10.64 13.45
N TYR A 634 35.47 9.46 13.15
CA TYR A 634 35.96 8.61 12.05
C TYR A 634 36.17 9.41 10.76
N PHE A 635 35.18 10.19 10.31
CA PHE A 635 35.31 10.99 9.09
C PHE A 635 36.27 12.16 9.25
N GLU A 636 36.29 12.84 10.40
CA GLU A 636 37.25 13.92 10.66
C GLU A 636 38.70 13.42 10.63
N LYS A 637 38.98 12.21 11.12
CA LYS A 637 40.31 11.58 11.00
C LYS A 637 40.68 11.30 9.56
N LEU A 638 39.75 10.81 8.75
CA LEU A 638 40.00 10.57 7.32
C LEU A 638 40.28 11.88 6.56
N PHE A 639 39.64 12.99 6.92
CA PHE A 639 39.91 14.30 6.30
C PHE A 639 41.36 14.75 6.48
N THR A 640 42.03 14.32 7.56
CA THR A 640 43.44 14.68 7.80
C THR A 640 44.40 14.06 6.78
N LEU A 641 44.03 12.95 6.13
CA LEU A 641 44.85 12.30 5.11
C LEU A 641 44.76 12.97 3.74
N VAL A 642 43.69 13.75 3.47
CA VAL A 642 43.43 14.31 2.14
C VAL A 642 44.59 15.18 1.63
N PRO A 643 45.14 16.14 2.41
CA PRO A 643 46.27 16.96 1.95
C PRO A 643 47.52 16.14 1.61
N THR A 644 47.82 15.09 2.39
CA THR A 644 48.98 14.22 2.18
C THR A 644 48.79 13.33 0.95
N ILE A 645 47.56 12.89 0.68
CA ILE A 645 47.21 12.13 -0.52
C ILE A 645 47.33 13.01 -1.77
N ASP A 646 46.86 14.25 -1.73
CA ASP A 646 47.00 15.18 -2.86
C ASP A 646 48.47 15.43 -3.18
N LYS A 647 49.29 15.74 -2.16
CA LYS A 647 50.73 15.93 -2.32
C LYS A 647 51.43 14.67 -2.83
N TYR A 648 50.98 13.48 -2.42
CA TYR A 648 51.48 12.21 -2.93
C TYR A 648 51.24 12.10 -4.45
N PHE A 649 50.03 12.39 -4.93
CA PHE A 649 49.71 12.31 -6.36
C PHE A 649 50.40 13.40 -7.20
N GLU A 650 50.71 14.55 -6.62
CA GLU A 650 51.53 15.59 -7.28
C GLU A 650 52.99 15.17 -7.45
N THR A 651 53.52 14.36 -6.52
CA THR A 651 54.95 14.05 -6.44
C THR A 651 55.29 12.65 -6.99
N VAL A 652 54.36 11.69 -6.92
CA VAL A 652 54.62 10.27 -7.14
C VAL A 652 53.84 9.74 -8.33
N ILE A 653 54.56 9.24 -9.34
CA ILE A 653 53.96 8.48 -10.44
C ILE A 653 53.75 7.04 -9.99
N VAL A 654 52.49 6.66 -9.77
CA VAL A 654 52.16 5.33 -9.22
C VAL A 654 52.56 4.19 -10.16
N MET A 655 52.37 4.37 -11.47
CA MET A 655 52.71 3.39 -12.50
C MET A 655 54.20 3.42 -12.84
N ASP A 656 55.04 3.09 -11.86
CA ASP A 656 56.51 3.00 -12.01
C ASP A 656 56.91 1.86 -12.96
N GLU A 657 58.03 2.04 -13.67
CA GLU A 657 58.61 1.02 -14.55
C GLU A 657 59.11 -0.19 -13.74
N ASP A 658 59.63 0.05 -12.53
CA ASP A 658 59.99 -1.02 -11.61
C ASP A 658 58.72 -1.62 -11.00
N LYS A 659 58.44 -2.87 -11.40
CA LYS A 659 57.31 -3.66 -10.92
C LYS A 659 57.24 -3.70 -9.39
N ASN A 660 58.36 -3.84 -8.68
CA ASN A 660 58.34 -3.95 -7.22
C ASN A 660 57.91 -2.63 -6.55
N VAL A 661 58.33 -1.50 -7.13
CA VAL A 661 58.00 -0.16 -6.62
C VAL A 661 56.55 0.17 -6.93
N ARG A 662 56.09 -0.14 -8.15
CA ARG A 662 54.68 0.00 -8.55
C ARG A 662 53.76 -0.82 -7.65
N ASP A 663 54.05 -2.10 -7.46
CA ASP A 663 53.25 -3.00 -6.63
C ASP A 663 53.22 -2.51 -5.16
N ASN A 664 54.34 -1.96 -4.65
CA ASN A 664 54.41 -1.36 -3.32
C ASN A 664 53.54 -0.10 -3.16
N ARG A 665 53.56 0.79 -4.16
CA ARG A 665 52.71 2.00 -4.19
C ARG A 665 51.24 1.65 -4.27
N ILE A 666 50.87 0.66 -5.09
CA ILE A 666 49.51 0.13 -5.16
C ILE A 666 49.09 -0.48 -3.81
N GLY A 667 49.99 -1.21 -3.13
CA GLY A 667 49.74 -1.73 -1.78
C GLY A 667 49.43 -0.61 -0.78
N GLN A 668 50.18 0.51 -0.83
CA GLN A 668 49.93 1.68 0.02
C GLN A 668 48.56 2.33 -0.25
N LEU A 669 48.19 2.47 -1.52
CA LEU A 669 46.87 2.98 -1.90
C LEU A 669 45.73 2.03 -1.49
N THR A 670 45.96 0.72 -1.57
CA THR A 670 44.99 -0.31 -1.13
C THR A 670 44.78 -0.22 0.39
N TYR A 671 45.84 -0.04 1.15
CA TYR A 671 45.75 0.15 2.60
C TYR A 671 44.90 1.38 2.96
N ILE A 672 45.11 2.52 2.29
CA ILE A 672 44.31 3.73 2.50
C ILE A 672 42.84 3.50 2.08
N MET A 673 42.60 2.80 0.97
CA MET A 673 41.25 2.48 0.52
C MET A 673 40.50 1.61 1.55
N ASN A 674 41.20 0.69 2.22
CA ASN A 674 40.62 -0.11 3.29
C ASN A 674 40.23 0.74 4.51
N LEU A 675 40.99 1.80 4.81
CA LEU A 675 40.62 2.78 5.85
C LEU A 675 39.35 3.54 5.45
N PHE A 676 39.27 4.05 4.22
CA PHE A 676 38.08 4.75 3.72
C PHE A 676 36.83 3.87 3.69
N GLY A 677 37.01 2.58 3.40
CA GLY A 677 35.95 1.60 3.27
C GLY A 677 35.53 0.88 4.55
N LYS A 678 35.98 1.29 5.76
CA LYS A 678 35.61 0.59 7.01
C LYS A 678 34.12 0.76 7.34
N VAL A 679 33.56 1.95 7.14
CA VAL A 679 32.20 2.30 7.59
C VAL A 679 31.19 2.47 6.44
N ALA A 680 31.64 2.86 5.25
CA ALA A 680 30.79 3.01 4.07
C ALA A 680 31.57 2.81 2.77
N SER A 681 30.90 2.41 1.70
CA SER A 681 31.45 2.32 0.35
C SER A 681 31.54 3.70 -0.30
N LEU A 682 32.47 4.55 0.19
CA LEU A 682 32.59 5.96 -0.22
C LEU A 682 32.83 6.16 -1.72
N ASN A 683 33.41 5.17 -2.40
CA ASN A 683 33.63 5.22 -3.85
C ASN A 683 32.33 5.20 -4.67
N LYS A 684 31.19 4.85 -4.06
CA LYS A 684 29.86 4.85 -4.69
C LYS A 684 29.05 6.13 -4.43
N LEU A 685 29.61 7.10 -3.70
CA LEU A 685 28.97 8.38 -3.42
C LEU A 685 29.26 9.41 -4.51
N ASP A 686 28.24 10.20 -4.84
CA ASP A 686 28.32 11.27 -5.85
C ASP A 686 28.44 12.67 -5.25
#